data_AF-A0A936GCM2-F1
#
_entry.id   AF-A0A936GCM2-F1
#
_cell.length_a   1.000
_cell.length_b   1.000
_cell.length_c   1.000
_cell.angle_alpha   90.00
_cell.angle_beta   90.00
_cell.angle_gamma   90.00
#
_symmetry.space_group_name_H-M   'P 1'
#
loop_
_entity.id
_entity.type
_entity.pdbx_description
1 polymer ?
#
loop_
_entity_poly.entity_id
_entity_poly.type
_entity_poly.pdbx_seq_one_letter_code
_entity_poly.pdbx_strand_id
1 'polypeptide(L)'
;MLSVFSVDAIHFANYLRTDYLIGFFVACTLYFAVNSKDKKYLYCLAFSIAGAISCKISALPLVVVLGVYLVVRLVDKTISVKHFLLISILFLLLLFVFQPYNNWLKFIARIFELSSASGNDKNVILKYNWGKNYYSSIWARFDIIFGVLVRHVTWPVFLSFVFLPFTKKYIKIVFPLVLLILLLTIPYLISNDISYYWFAPVFNLFRFLSVICIFSFIEFLFNRYSWFYQKLYNRYALFILALLSISFYSIYKTTNYYFAELRKPETNKEVAKKWLLKNVASENNILFESAVTHIMPQIYDPNNIKSSKSLSMVFIYNKSKNAFLNEIFEEFLNNYYYSSIGINKIKGVSYISPSELYDNLSSDNFQGYYYITSPSAYNRYLLKDENKIPINLRKTLALQKEYFSFMLSNEKIKSFNNGDGPQIQVYKINKVFKPKDDTIKGFVFNNKYALVDFKNDFTKSITIDIMLRFRNYPDTWTTIIGKYSDDKKNEFCVRVKNSDIGQWYFGDGNEVEIQNLKTKQLFLKNRWTRVTFVRDFENKVLCIYQDSILISKKDIAKLETAFKGNSKLSLFGNSNSTLDVEVKYLQLYDKAMLPNEIPNLVHEFVRDNACKASWVFYEDTIHKRDFRNQSPYLEIFSNEL
;
A
#
# COMPACT_ATOMS: atom_id res chain seq x y z
N MET A 1 -7.87 -34.64 25.42
CA MET A 1 -8.28 -34.55 24.01
C MET A 1 -9.72 -34.04 23.83
N LEU A 2 -10.42 -33.64 24.90
CA LEU A 2 -11.36 -32.50 24.87
C LEU A 2 -10.47 -31.24 25.02
N SER A 3 -10.48 -30.17 24.24
CA SER A 3 -11.42 -29.70 23.24
C SER A 3 -10.67 -28.78 22.25
N VAL A 4 -10.26 -29.27 21.09
CA VAL A 4 -9.87 -28.37 19.97
C VAL A 4 -11.13 -27.84 19.27
N PHE A 5 -12.27 -28.49 19.50
CA PHE A 5 -13.57 -28.18 18.91
C PHE A 5 -14.58 -27.59 19.91
N SER A 6 -14.19 -27.24 21.15
CA SER A 6 -15.14 -26.51 22.02
C SER A 6 -15.36 -25.11 21.49
N VAL A 7 -16.57 -24.60 21.71
CA VAL A 7 -16.90 -23.19 21.46
C VAL A 7 -15.89 -22.28 22.14
N ASP A 8 -15.47 -22.62 23.37
CA ASP A 8 -14.43 -21.90 24.11
C ASP A 8 -13.05 -21.98 23.45
N ALA A 9 -12.64 -23.12 22.90
CA ALA A 9 -11.36 -23.23 22.18
C ALA A 9 -11.38 -22.46 20.86
N ILE A 10 -12.54 -22.39 20.18
CA ILE A 10 -12.74 -21.50 19.04
C ILE A 10 -12.73 -20.04 19.50
N HIS A 11 -13.31 -19.73 20.66
CA HIS A 11 -13.30 -18.42 21.28
C HIS A 11 -11.88 -17.98 21.64
N PHE A 12 -11.08 -18.85 22.28
CA PHE A 12 -9.69 -18.63 22.66
C PHE A 12 -8.72 -18.70 21.47
N ALA A 13 -9.01 -19.48 20.43
CA ALA A 13 -8.22 -19.50 19.20
C ALA A 13 -8.24 -18.15 18.47
N ASN A 14 -9.29 -17.35 18.66
CA ASN A 14 -9.32 -15.96 18.19
C ASN A 14 -8.44 -15.02 19.05
N TYR A 15 -8.11 -15.39 20.29
CA TYR A 15 -7.23 -14.63 21.19
C TYR A 15 -5.76 -15.09 21.16
N LEU A 16 -5.50 -16.36 20.84
CA LEU A 16 -4.16 -16.85 20.58
C LEU A 16 -3.70 -16.26 19.25
N ARG A 17 -2.71 -15.36 19.29
CA ARG A 17 -2.00 -14.97 18.06
C ARG A 17 -1.47 -16.26 17.43
N THR A 18 -2.04 -16.65 16.29
CA THR A 18 -1.66 -17.85 15.54
C THR A 18 -0.16 -17.88 15.24
N ASP A 19 0.47 -16.71 15.19
CA ASP A 19 1.91 -16.47 15.22
C ASP A 19 2.70 -17.33 16.21
N TYR A 20 2.16 -17.66 17.38
CA TYR A 20 2.86 -18.50 18.37
C TYR A 20 3.01 -19.95 17.91
N LEU A 21 2.10 -20.45 17.06
CA LEU A 21 2.12 -21.81 16.53
C LEU A 21 3.07 -21.97 15.33
N ILE A 22 3.61 -20.87 14.79
CA ILE A 22 4.52 -20.92 13.65
C ILE A 22 5.75 -21.80 13.93
N GLY A 23 6.31 -21.70 15.14
CA GLY A 23 7.48 -22.48 15.55
C GLY A 23 7.18 -23.97 15.61
N PHE A 24 5.99 -24.34 16.11
CA PHE A 24 5.53 -25.72 16.15
C PHE A 24 5.43 -26.32 14.74
N PHE A 25 4.72 -25.65 13.83
CA PHE A 25 4.56 -26.15 12.47
C PHE A 25 5.86 -26.20 11.67
N VAL A 26 6.77 -25.25 11.89
CA VAL A 26 8.10 -25.24 11.28
C VAL A 26 8.95 -26.41 11.81
N ALA A 27 8.89 -26.71 13.11
CA ALA A 27 9.57 -27.88 13.69
C ALA A 27 9.00 -29.20 13.14
N CYS A 28 7.67 -29.32 13.04
CA CYS A 28 7.01 -30.46 12.40
C CYS A 28 7.45 -30.61 10.95
N THR A 29 7.55 -29.52 10.20
CA THR A 29 8.02 -29.50 8.81
C THR A 29 9.41 -30.12 8.70
N LEU A 30 10.34 -29.72 9.57
CA LEU A 30 11.70 -30.28 9.58
C LEU A 30 11.68 -31.79 9.92
N TYR A 31 10.95 -32.18 10.96
CA TYR A 31 10.86 -33.58 11.38
C TYR A 31 10.27 -34.47 10.28
N PHE A 32 9.19 -34.04 9.63
CA PHE A 32 8.55 -34.80 8.55
C PHE A 32 9.40 -34.82 7.27
N ALA A 33 10.13 -33.73 6.97
CA ALA A 33 11.07 -33.69 5.85
C ALA A 33 12.20 -34.72 6.00
N VAL A 34 12.78 -34.84 7.20
CA VAL A 34 13.84 -35.83 7.50
C VAL A 34 13.32 -37.26 7.37
N ASN A 35 12.07 -37.51 7.76
CA ASN A 35 11.43 -38.83 7.72
C ASN A 35 10.66 -39.12 6.42
N SER A 36 10.79 -38.26 5.40
CA SER A 36 10.03 -38.32 4.14
C SER A 36 10.20 -39.59 3.30
N LYS A 37 11.05 -40.54 3.70
CA LYS A 37 11.14 -41.88 3.08
C LYS A 37 9.89 -42.73 3.32
N ASP A 38 9.16 -42.47 4.41
CA ASP A 38 7.84 -43.07 4.59
C ASP A 38 6.78 -42.06 4.13
N LYS A 39 5.96 -42.50 3.17
CA LYS A 39 4.95 -41.68 2.50
C LYS A 39 4.00 -40.98 3.47
N LYS A 40 3.71 -41.56 4.64
CA LYS A 40 2.82 -40.92 5.63
C LYS A 40 3.36 -39.57 6.10
N TYR A 41 4.68 -39.43 6.20
CA TYR A 41 5.29 -38.18 6.62
C TYR A 41 5.21 -37.09 5.56
N LEU A 42 5.04 -37.42 4.27
CA LEU A 42 4.77 -36.41 3.24
C LEU A 42 3.37 -35.80 3.38
N TYR A 43 2.37 -36.58 3.80
CA TYR A 43 1.05 -36.04 4.16
C TYR A 43 1.13 -35.11 5.38
N CYS A 44 1.86 -35.54 6.41
CA CYS A 44 2.09 -34.72 7.60
C CYS A 44 2.90 -33.45 7.27
N LEU A 45 3.84 -33.52 6.32
CA LEU A 45 4.61 -32.39 5.82
C LEU A 45 3.71 -31.36 5.12
N ALA A 46 2.77 -31.82 4.27
CA ALA A 46 1.77 -30.94 3.68
C ALA A 46 0.91 -30.25 4.75
N PHE A 47 0.48 -31.00 5.77
CA PHE A 47 -0.27 -30.46 6.90
C PHE A 47 0.53 -29.41 7.68
N SER A 48 1.79 -29.68 8.00
CA SER A 48 2.62 -28.76 8.77
C SER A 48 2.92 -27.47 7.99
N ILE A 49 3.15 -27.57 6.68
CA ILE A 49 3.40 -26.39 5.85
C ILE A 49 2.13 -25.56 5.67
N ALA A 50 0.97 -26.19 5.44
CA ALA A 50 -0.31 -25.48 5.38
C ALA A 50 -0.61 -24.77 6.71
N GLY A 51 -0.36 -25.44 7.85
CA GLY A 51 -0.48 -24.86 9.19
C GLY A 51 0.47 -23.68 9.40
N ALA A 52 1.74 -23.81 8.99
CA ALA A 52 2.73 -22.74 9.09
C ALA A 52 2.29 -21.51 8.27
N ILE A 53 1.86 -21.70 7.02
CA ILE A 53 1.37 -20.63 6.14
C ILE A 53 0.14 -19.95 6.74
N SER A 54 -0.75 -20.74 7.35
CA SER A 54 -1.97 -20.25 7.98
C SER A 54 -1.72 -19.48 9.28
N CYS A 55 -0.64 -19.82 9.99
CA CYS A 55 -0.18 -19.01 11.12
C CYS A 55 0.52 -17.74 10.63
N LYS A 56 1.37 -17.88 9.60
CA LYS A 56 2.12 -16.76 9.06
C LYS A 56 2.42 -16.94 7.57
N ILE A 57 1.99 -15.95 6.81
CA ILE A 57 2.18 -15.92 5.37
C ILE A 57 3.64 -15.86 4.91
N SER A 58 4.54 -15.36 5.77
CA SER A 58 5.98 -15.38 5.50
C SER A 58 6.57 -16.79 5.44
N ALA A 59 5.82 -17.83 5.84
CA ALA A 59 6.18 -19.22 5.66
C ALA A 59 5.81 -19.79 4.28
N LEU A 60 5.23 -18.99 3.38
CA LEU A 60 4.91 -19.42 2.01
C LEU A 60 6.10 -20.03 1.24
N PRO A 61 7.36 -19.57 1.39
CA PRO A 61 8.49 -20.23 0.74
C PRO A 61 8.62 -21.71 1.09
N LEU A 62 8.06 -22.19 2.22
CA LEU A 62 8.04 -23.60 2.58
C LEU A 62 7.30 -24.48 1.56
N VAL A 63 6.42 -23.93 0.71
CA VAL A 63 5.82 -24.68 -0.40
C VAL A 63 6.89 -25.26 -1.33
N VAL A 64 8.02 -24.55 -1.51
CA VAL A 64 9.15 -25.05 -2.30
C VAL A 64 9.75 -26.30 -1.63
N VAL A 65 9.83 -26.33 -0.29
CA VAL A 65 10.28 -27.52 0.45
C VAL A 65 9.36 -28.70 0.17
N LEU A 66 8.04 -28.51 0.27
CA LEU A 66 7.07 -29.56 -0.06
C LEU A 66 7.27 -30.07 -1.49
N GLY A 67 7.35 -29.15 -2.47
CA GLY A 67 7.53 -29.48 -3.87
C GLY A 67 8.81 -30.27 -4.14
N VAL A 68 9.95 -29.82 -3.60
CA VAL A 68 11.24 -30.51 -3.74
C VAL A 68 11.18 -31.93 -3.17
N TYR A 69 10.66 -32.10 -1.95
CA TYR A 69 10.55 -33.43 -1.36
C TYR A 69 9.59 -34.33 -2.13
N LEU A 70 8.47 -33.80 -2.63
CA LEU A 70 7.55 -34.58 -3.48
C LEU A 70 8.21 -35.01 -4.79
N VAL A 71 8.95 -34.13 -5.47
CA VAL A 71 9.66 -34.46 -6.72
C VAL A 71 10.77 -35.48 -6.46
N VAL A 72 11.60 -35.27 -5.44
CA VAL A 72 12.66 -36.23 -5.07
C VAL A 72 12.07 -37.61 -4.77
N ARG A 73 10.96 -37.67 -4.02
CA ARG A 73 10.30 -38.93 -3.66
C ARG A 73 9.52 -39.59 -4.80
N LEU A 74 9.15 -38.82 -5.81
CA LEU A 74 8.58 -39.34 -7.05
C LEU A 74 9.70 -39.95 -7.92
N VAL A 75 10.85 -39.28 -8.03
CA VAL A 75 12.01 -39.75 -8.81
C VAL A 75 12.62 -41.02 -8.20
N ASP A 76 12.75 -41.09 -6.87
CA ASP A 76 13.26 -42.28 -6.18
C ASP A 76 12.22 -43.42 -6.03
N LYS A 77 11.01 -43.23 -6.61
CA LYS A 77 9.88 -44.16 -6.60
C LYS A 77 9.33 -44.50 -5.20
N THR A 78 9.67 -43.74 -4.16
CA THR A 78 9.06 -43.89 -2.82
C THR A 78 7.56 -43.61 -2.84
N ILE A 79 7.12 -42.67 -3.69
CA ILE A 79 5.70 -42.36 -3.92
C ILE A 79 5.33 -42.52 -5.39
N SER A 80 4.07 -42.87 -5.64
CA SER A 80 3.48 -42.88 -6.98
C SER A 80 2.92 -41.49 -7.36
N VAL A 81 2.64 -41.29 -8.64
CA VAL A 81 1.95 -40.08 -9.14
C VAL A 81 0.61 -39.86 -8.43
N LYS A 82 -0.10 -40.93 -8.07
CA LYS A 82 -1.35 -40.86 -7.28
C LYS A 82 -1.12 -40.23 -5.90
N HIS A 83 -0.05 -40.63 -5.20
CA HIS A 83 0.31 -40.05 -3.90
C HIS A 83 0.72 -38.58 -4.05
N PHE A 84 1.50 -38.23 -5.08
CA PHE A 84 1.85 -36.85 -5.40
C PHE A 84 0.60 -35.97 -5.51
N LEU A 85 -0.36 -36.37 -6.36
CA LEU A 85 -1.61 -35.63 -6.56
C LEU A 85 -2.44 -35.53 -5.27
N LEU A 86 -2.56 -36.62 -4.50
CA LEU A 86 -3.34 -36.62 -3.26
C LEU A 86 -2.73 -35.68 -2.21
N ILE A 87 -1.40 -35.64 -2.10
CA ILE A 87 -0.71 -34.74 -1.15
C ILE A 87 -0.89 -33.28 -1.58
N SER A 88 -0.79 -32.99 -2.88
CA SER A 88 -1.04 -31.63 -3.40
C SER A 88 -2.48 -31.18 -3.16
N ILE A 89 -3.47 -32.04 -3.40
CA ILE A 89 -4.89 -31.75 -3.13
C ILE A 89 -5.12 -31.53 -1.63
N LEU A 90 -4.57 -32.42 -0.78
CA LEU A 90 -4.67 -32.27 0.68
C LEU A 90 -4.08 -30.93 1.14
N PHE A 91 -2.90 -30.56 0.64
CA PHE A 91 -2.27 -29.27 0.97
C PHE A 91 -3.19 -28.10 0.64
N LEU A 92 -3.78 -28.08 -0.56
CA LEU A 92 -4.72 -27.02 -0.97
C LEU A 92 -5.97 -27.00 -0.08
N LEU A 93 -6.58 -28.16 0.17
CA LEU A 93 -7.74 -28.28 1.07
C LEU A 93 -7.42 -27.74 2.47
N LEU A 94 -6.24 -28.06 3.03
CA LEU A 94 -5.84 -27.58 4.35
C LEU A 94 -5.63 -26.06 4.38
N LEU A 95 -5.13 -25.43 3.31
CA LEU A 95 -5.06 -23.96 3.22
C LEU A 95 -6.45 -23.32 3.29
N PHE A 96 -7.46 -23.92 2.64
CA PHE A 96 -8.84 -23.45 2.71
C PHE A 96 -9.49 -23.74 4.06
N VAL A 97 -9.22 -24.89 4.68
CA VAL A 97 -9.76 -25.23 6.01
C VAL A 97 -9.18 -24.33 7.10
N PHE A 98 -7.87 -24.08 7.08
CA PHE A 98 -7.23 -23.25 8.09
C PHE A 98 -7.46 -21.75 7.91
N GLN A 99 -7.74 -21.29 6.68
CA GLN A 99 -8.03 -19.87 6.40
C GLN A 99 -9.20 -19.73 5.40
N PRO A 100 -10.44 -20.07 5.80
CA PRO A 100 -11.59 -20.13 4.90
C PRO A 100 -12.00 -18.78 4.30
N TYR A 101 -11.64 -17.68 4.98
CA TYR A 101 -11.96 -16.32 4.53
C TYR A 101 -10.90 -15.69 3.62
N ASN A 102 -9.76 -16.36 3.42
CA ASN A 102 -8.71 -15.86 2.54
C ASN A 102 -8.96 -16.29 1.08
N ASN A 103 -8.98 -15.30 0.19
CA ASN A 103 -9.00 -15.55 -1.24
C ASN A 103 -7.57 -15.90 -1.71
N TRP A 104 -7.19 -17.16 -1.54
CA TRP A 104 -5.86 -17.67 -1.89
C TRP A 104 -5.50 -17.45 -3.36
N LEU A 105 -6.46 -17.55 -4.28
CA LEU A 105 -6.23 -17.29 -5.71
C LEU A 105 -5.82 -15.84 -5.96
N LYS A 106 -6.59 -14.88 -5.41
CA LYS A 106 -6.25 -13.45 -5.50
C LYS A 106 -4.93 -13.14 -4.80
N PHE A 107 -4.64 -13.85 -3.71
CA PHE A 107 -3.39 -13.68 -2.99
C PHE A 107 -2.18 -14.18 -3.79
N ILE A 108 -2.26 -15.38 -4.36
CA ILE A 108 -1.22 -15.95 -5.22
C ILE A 108 -1.00 -15.06 -6.44
N ALA A 109 -2.08 -14.64 -7.12
CA ALA A 109 -2.02 -13.69 -8.22
C ALA A 109 -1.29 -12.40 -7.80
N ARG A 110 -1.60 -11.87 -6.61
CA ARG A 110 -0.93 -10.68 -6.05
C ARG A 110 0.55 -10.87 -5.77
N ILE A 111 1.01 -12.06 -5.38
CA ILE A 111 2.43 -12.33 -5.20
C ILE A 111 3.16 -12.25 -6.54
N PHE A 112 2.60 -12.83 -7.59
CA PHE A 112 3.17 -12.74 -8.92
C PHE A 112 3.13 -11.29 -9.44
N GLU A 113 2.06 -10.54 -9.18
CA GLU A 113 1.99 -9.10 -9.48
C GLU A 113 3.04 -8.26 -8.71
N LEU A 114 3.38 -8.64 -7.47
CA LEU A 114 4.43 -7.95 -6.70
C LEU A 114 5.82 -8.16 -7.31
N SER A 115 6.04 -9.30 -7.97
CA SER A 115 7.28 -9.59 -8.70
C SER A 115 7.33 -8.92 -10.08
N SER A 116 6.17 -8.68 -10.70
CA SER A 116 6.05 -8.03 -12.00
C SER A 116 5.97 -6.50 -11.91
N ALA A 117 6.61 -5.89 -10.90
CA ALA A 117 6.72 -4.43 -10.72
C ALA A 117 7.57 -3.73 -11.81
N SER A 118 7.57 -4.30 -13.01
CA SER A 118 7.98 -3.67 -14.26
C SER A 118 6.95 -2.60 -14.66
N GLY A 119 7.23 -1.37 -14.23
CA GLY A 119 6.96 -0.15 -14.99
C GLY A 119 5.55 0.44 -14.99
N ASN A 120 4.51 -0.29 -15.37
CA ASN A 120 3.31 0.37 -15.93
C ASN A 120 2.00 0.22 -15.16
N ASP A 121 1.95 -0.59 -14.09
CA ASP A 121 0.66 -0.94 -13.51
C ASP A 121 0.21 0.00 -12.37
N LYS A 122 -0.97 0.59 -12.52
CA LYS A 122 -1.58 1.60 -11.62
C LYS A 122 -1.77 1.10 -10.18
N ASN A 123 -1.68 -0.21 -9.96
CA ASN A 123 -1.74 -0.83 -8.64
C ASN A 123 -0.44 -0.67 -7.82
N VAL A 124 0.67 -0.19 -8.41
CA VAL A 124 1.92 0.09 -7.69
C VAL A 124 1.74 1.25 -6.70
N ILE A 125 0.88 2.24 -7.01
CA ILE A 125 0.63 3.42 -6.16
C ILE A 125 -0.09 3.04 -4.85
N LEU A 126 -1.01 2.08 -4.90
CA LEU A 126 -1.71 1.55 -3.72
C LEU A 126 -0.84 0.60 -2.88
N LYS A 127 0.30 0.14 -3.42
CA LYS A 127 1.18 -0.87 -2.80
C LYS A 127 2.48 -0.29 -2.23
N TYR A 128 2.80 1.00 -2.48
CA TYR A 128 3.99 1.62 -1.92
C TYR A 128 3.81 1.85 -0.41
N ASN A 129 4.53 1.07 0.40
CA ASN A 129 4.47 1.21 1.85
C ASN A 129 5.38 2.36 2.28
N TRP A 130 4.81 3.55 2.39
CA TRP A 130 5.50 4.77 2.80
C TRP A 130 6.23 4.61 4.14
N GLY A 131 5.71 3.77 5.04
CA GLY A 131 6.26 3.51 6.37
C GLY A 131 7.59 2.77 6.40
N LYS A 132 8.13 2.38 5.24
CA LYS A 132 9.27 1.48 5.16
C LYS A 132 10.46 2.16 4.50
N ASN A 133 11.62 1.88 5.06
CA ASN A 133 12.90 2.28 4.48
C ASN A 133 13.17 1.40 3.27
N TYR A 134 13.50 2.02 2.13
CA TYR A 134 13.84 1.31 0.91
C TYR A 134 15.36 1.23 0.85
N TYR A 135 15.87 0.01 0.77
CA TYR A 135 17.29 -0.26 0.76
C TYR A 135 17.71 -0.62 -0.66
N SER A 136 18.50 0.24 -1.30
CA SER A 136 18.88 0.09 -2.70
C SER A 136 19.95 -0.98 -2.92
N SER A 137 20.79 -1.29 -1.92
CA SER A 137 21.86 -2.28 -2.04
C SER A 137 21.57 -3.58 -1.29
N ILE A 138 22.07 -4.69 -1.82
CA ILE A 138 21.98 -6.03 -1.19
C ILE A 138 22.70 -6.03 0.17
N TRP A 139 23.83 -5.32 0.30
CA TRP A 139 24.58 -5.21 1.54
C TRP A 139 23.81 -4.50 2.65
N ALA A 140 23.18 -3.36 2.35
CA ALA A 140 22.33 -2.68 3.33
C ALA A 140 21.18 -3.57 3.80
N ARG A 141 20.59 -4.38 2.90
CA ARG A 141 19.55 -5.36 3.25
C ARG A 141 20.09 -6.45 4.16
N PHE A 142 21.28 -6.97 3.86
CA PHE A 142 21.94 -7.98 4.68
C PHE A 142 22.19 -7.47 6.12
N ASP A 143 22.74 -6.26 6.27
CA ASP A 143 23.02 -5.66 7.59
C ASP A 143 21.75 -5.53 8.44
N ILE A 144 20.63 -5.20 7.81
CA ILE A 144 19.35 -5.06 8.50
C ILE A 144 18.76 -6.40 8.87
N ILE A 145 18.80 -7.37 7.96
CA ILE A 145 18.38 -8.74 8.26
C ILE A 145 19.20 -9.27 9.44
N PHE A 146 20.52 -9.07 9.40
CA PHE A 146 21.41 -9.46 10.48
C PHE A 146 21.08 -8.73 11.79
N GLY A 147 20.88 -7.42 11.76
CA GLY A 147 20.46 -6.64 12.93
C GLY A 147 19.12 -7.08 13.52
N VAL A 148 18.15 -7.41 12.68
CA VAL A 148 16.85 -7.98 13.08
C VAL A 148 17.04 -9.35 13.74
N LEU A 149 17.86 -10.22 13.14
CA LEU A 149 18.15 -11.53 13.69
C LEU A 149 18.87 -11.42 15.04
N VAL A 150 19.94 -10.63 15.15
CA VAL A 150 20.68 -10.41 16.41
C VAL A 150 19.76 -9.90 17.51
N ARG A 151 18.88 -8.94 17.22
CA ARG A 151 17.93 -8.37 18.19
C ARG A 151 16.94 -9.40 18.74
N HIS A 152 16.47 -10.34 17.91
CA HIS A 152 15.41 -11.28 18.31
C HIS A 152 15.90 -12.68 18.67
N VAL A 153 17.04 -13.11 18.13
CA VAL A 153 17.63 -14.42 18.35
C VAL A 153 18.65 -14.37 19.49
N THR A 154 19.27 -13.20 19.73
CA THR A 154 20.32 -12.88 20.72
C THR A 154 21.71 -13.43 20.37
N TRP A 155 22.76 -12.72 20.82
CA TRP A 155 24.17 -13.10 20.60
C TRP A 155 24.55 -14.51 21.10
N PRO A 156 24.08 -14.98 22.28
CA PRO A 156 24.38 -16.34 22.74
C PRO A 156 24.00 -17.44 21.74
N VAL A 157 22.88 -17.28 21.02
CA VAL A 157 22.46 -18.24 19.99
C VAL A 157 23.44 -18.23 18.82
N PHE A 158 23.93 -17.07 18.39
CA PHE A 158 24.95 -16.99 17.34
C PHE A 158 26.30 -17.55 17.77
N LEU A 159 26.73 -17.29 19.01
CA LEU A 159 27.99 -17.82 19.56
C LEU A 159 28.00 -19.36 19.58
N SER A 160 26.85 -19.99 19.78
CA SER A 160 26.73 -21.45 19.72
C SER A 160 27.12 -22.04 18.35
N PHE A 161 27.10 -21.24 17.27
CA PHE A 161 27.44 -21.74 15.93
C PHE A 161 28.94 -21.99 15.74
N VAL A 162 29.79 -21.53 16.66
CA VAL A 162 31.19 -21.99 16.75
C VAL A 162 31.25 -23.52 16.91
N PHE A 163 30.19 -24.13 17.46
CA PHE A 163 30.08 -25.58 17.63
C PHE A 163 29.46 -26.32 16.44
N LEU A 164 29.15 -25.63 15.33
CA LEU A 164 28.60 -26.27 14.13
C LEU A 164 29.47 -27.41 13.57
N PRO A 165 30.82 -27.37 13.61
CA PRO A 165 31.65 -28.49 13.14
C PRO A 165 31.39 -29.81 13.89
N PHE A 166 30.89 -29.77 15.14
CA PHE A 166 30.60 -30.96 15.94
C PHE A 166 29.29 -31.65 15.53
N THR A 167 28.44 -31.04 14.70
CA THR A 167 27.12 -31.58 14.34
C THR A 167 27.15 -32.66 13.26
N LYS A 168 28.31 -33.28 12.98
CA LYS A 168 28.48 -34.27 11.89
C LYS A 168 27.49 -35.44 11.99
N LYS A 169 27.21 -35.93 13.20
CA LYS A 169 26.23 -36.99 13.46
C LYS A 169 24.79 -36.59 13.08
N TYR A 170 24.49 -35.30 13.14
CA TYR A 170 23.18 -34.71 12.88
C TYR A 170 23.07 -34.05 11.50
N ILE A 171 24.00 -34.33 10.58
CA ILE A 171 24.05 -33.65 9.28
C ILE A 171 22.74 -33.78 8.48
N LYS A 172 22.02 -34.91 8.63
CA LYS A 172 20.71 -35.16 8.00
C LYS A 172 19.62 -34.19 8.47
N ILE A 173 19.77 -33.57 9.64
CA ILE A 173 18.84 -32.58 10.20
C ILE A 173 19.39 -31.17 9.96
N VAL A 174 20.69 -30.96 10.19
CA VAL A 174 21.35 -29.65 10.07
C VAL A 174 21.30 -29.13 8.64
N PHE A 175 21.53 -29.97 7.63
CA PHE A 175 21.53 -29.53 6.25
C PHE A 175 20.14 -29.02 5.79
N PRO A 176 19.03 -29.77 5.95
CA PRO A 176 17.69 -29.25 5.65
C PRO A 176 17.33 -28.00 6.46
N LEU A 177 17.77 -27.93 7.72
CA LEU A 177 17.53 -26.78 8.60
C LEU A 177 18.20 -25.51 8.07
N VAL A 178 19.47 -25.59 7.67
CA VAL A 178 20.21 -24.46 7.05
C VAL A 178 19.56 -24.06 5.73
N LEU A 179 19.19 -25.03 4.88
CA LEU A 179 18.50 -24.76 3.62
C LEU A 179 17.18 -24.01 3.84
N LEU A 180 16.41 -24.40 4.87
CA LEU A 180 15.13 -23.80 5.20
C LEU A 180 15.31 -22.39 5.79
N ILE A 181 16.37 -22.14 6.57
CA ILE A 181 16.77 -20.78 7.00
C ILE A 181 17.07 -19.91 5.77
N LEU A 182 17.86 -20.41 4.82
CA LEU A 182 18.21 -19.68 3.61
C LEU A 182 16.97 -19.38 2.76
N LEU A 183 16.12 -20.39 2.52
CA LEU A 183 14.89 -20.25 1.75
C LEU A 183 13.92 -19.21 2.34
N LEU A 184 13.86 -19.13 3.66
CA LEU A 184 13.03 -18.14 4.36
C LEU A 184 13.72 -16.78 4.52
N THR A 185 14.99 -16.62 4.15
CA THR A 185 15.74 -15.36 4.29
C THR A 185 16.02 -14.71 2.94
N ILE A 186 16.35 -15.50 1.91
CA ILE A 186 16.71 -15.03 0.56
C ILE A 186 15.64 -14.15 -0.09
N PRO A 187 14.33 -14.46 -0.03
CA PRO A 187 13.32 -13.58 -0.61
C PRO A 187 13.38 -12.14 -0.08
N TYR A 188 13.87 -11.95 1.16
CA TYR A 188 14.02 -10.63 1.77
C TYR A 188 15.30 -9.89 1.34
N LEU A 189 16.30 -10.59 0.80
CA LEU A 189 17.44 -9.94 0.15
C LEU A 189 17.01 -9.28 -1.17
N ILE A 190 15.99 -9.83 -1.83
CA ILE A 190 15.43 -9.29 -3.08
C ILE A 190 14.31 -8.28 -2.77
N SER A 191 13.64 -8.44 -1.62
CA SER A 191 12.62 -7.51 -1.17
C SER A 191 13.19 -6.12 -0.86
N ASN A 192 12.48 -5.09 -1.31
CA ASN A 192 12.72 -3.70 -0.88
C ASN A 192 12.21 -3.43 0.55
N ASP A 193 11.58 -4.43 1.17
CA ASP A 193 10.83 -4.36 2.42
C ASP A 193 11.26 -5.50 3.35
N ILE A 194 11.86 -5.13 4.48
CA ILE A 194 12.37 -6.07 5.50
C ILE A 194 11.70 -5.71 6.83
N SER A 195 10.72 -6.52 7.24
CA SER A 195 10.02 -6.35 8.52
C SER A 195 10.30 -7.55 9.42
N TYR A 196 10.66 -7.29 10.69
CA TYR A 196 11.03 -8.34 11.65
C TYR A 196 9.95 -9.41 11.82
N TYR A 197 8.67 -9.02 11.72
CA TYR A 197 7.52 -9.90 11.83
C TYR A 197 7.54 -11.05 10.82
N TRP A 198 8.19 -10.85 9.66
CA TRP A 198 8.26 -11.84 8.59
C TRP A 198 9.30 -12.93 8.88
N PHE A 199 10.29 -12.64 9.74
CA PHE A 199 11.34 -13.57 10.17
C PHE A 199 10.94 -14.45 11.36
N ALA A 200 9.68 -14.39 11.82
CA ALA A 200 9.22 -15.21 12.94
C ALA A 200 9.51 -16.72 12.78
N PRO A 201 9.29 -17.36 11.61
CA PRO A 201 9.73 -18.74 11.38
C PRO A 201 11.25 -18.92 11.51
N VAL A 202 12.01 -17.97 10.96
CA VAL A 202 13.48 -17.97 10.90
C VAL A 202 14.08 -17.94 12.31
N PHE A 203 13.56 -17.09 13.20
CA PHE A 203 14.06 -17.00 14.57
C PHE A 203 14.01 -18.34 15.32
N ASN A 204 12.96 -19.12 15.11
CA ASN A 204 12.81 -20.43 15.75
C ASN A 204 13.79 -21.45 15.18
N LEU A 205 14.11 -21.38 13.89
CA LEU A 205 15.09 -22.25 13.25
C LEU A 205 16.52 -21.98 13.72
N PHE A 206 16.91 -20.70 13.86
CA PHE A 206 18.21 -20.34 14.42
C PHE A 206 18.36 -20.87 15.86
N ARG A 207 17.32 -20.70 16.70
CA ARG A 207 17.31 -21.25 18.06
C ARG A 207 17.41 -22.77 18.05
N PHE A 208 16.66 -23.45 17.19
CA PHE A 208 16.73 -24.90 17.08
C PHE A 208 18.12 -25.38 16.63
N LEU A 209 18.72 -24.71 15.64
CA LEU A 209 20.08 -24.99 15.20
C LEU A 209 21.09 -24.82 16.33
N SER A 210 20.94 -23.78 17.17
CA SER A 210 21.85 -23.57 18.31
C SER A 210 21.80 -24.69 19.33
N VAL A 211 20.61 -25.23 19.61
CA VAL A 211 20.45 -26.37 20.51
C VAL A 211 21.17 -27.59 19.96
N ILE A 212 21.07 -27.86 18.66
CA ILE A 212 21.79 -28.96 18.00
C ILE A 212 23.31 -28.74 18.10
N CYS A 213 23.80 -27.54 17.86
CA CYS A 213 25.23 -27.20 17.96
C CYS A 213 25.76 -27.45 19.38
N ILE A 214 25.08 -26.94 20.40
CA ILE A 214 25.45 -27.14 21.81
C ILE A 214 25.41 -28.63 22.18
N PHE A 215 24.32 -29.31 21.83
CA PHE A 215 24.17 -30.74 22.12
C PHE A 215 25.29 -31.57 21.49
N SER A 216 25.63 -31.30 20.23
CA SER A 216 26.65 -32.04 19.49
C SER A 216 28.05 -31.82 20.07
N PHE A 217 28.36 -30.61 20.53
CA PHE A 217 29.61 -30.32 21.21
C PHE A 217 29.71 -31.02 22.57
N ILE A 218 28.63 -30.99 23.34
CA ILE A 218 28.54 -31.71 24.61
C ILE A 218 28.77 -33.22 24.37
N GLU A 219 28.07 -33.82 23.41
CA GLU A 219 28.26 -35.22 23.02
C GLU A 219 29.71 -35.51 22.61
N PHE A 220 30.34 -34.62 21.84
CA PHE A 220 31.75 -34.72 21.45
C PHE A 220 32.70 -34.74 22.66
N LEU A 221 32.54 -33.81 23.61
CA LEU A 221 33.35 -33.77 24.84
C LEU A 221 33.21 -35.07 25.62
N PHE A 222 31.97 -35.56 25.78
CA PHE A 222 31.73 -36.80 26.53
C PHE A 222 32.34 -38.04 25.87
N ASN A 223 32.28 -38.14 24.55
CA ASN A 223 32.91 -39.24 23.82
C ASN A 223 34.44 -39.22 23.95
N ARG A 224 35.06 -38.07 24.25
CA ARG A 224 36.52 -37.94 24.38
C ARG A 224 37.06 -38.25 25.78
N TYR A 225 36.26 -38.13 26.85
CA TYR A 225 36.71 -38.28 28.25
C TYR A 225 36.16 -39.56 28.94
N SER A 226 36.01 -40.66 28.18
CA SER A 226 35.15 -41.82 28.52
C SER A 226 35.78 -42.93 29.37
N TRP A 227 35.76 -42.82 30.70
CA TRP A 227 35.65 -44.05 31.52
C TRP A 227 34.78 -43.88 32.77
N PHE A 228 34.90 -42.76 33.47
CA PHE A 228 34.24 -42.61 34.77
C PHE A 228 32.75 -42.21 34.70
N TYR A 229 32.31 -41.55 33.62
CA TYR A 229 30.98 -40.93 33.56
C TYR A 229 29.92 -41.67 32.73
N GLN A 230 30.27 -42.76 32.04
CA GLN A 230 29.37 -43.43 31.08
C GLN A 230 28.12 -44.08 31.70
N LYS A 231 28.16 -44.47 32.99
CA LYS A 231 27.07 -45.23 33.65
C LYS A 231 25.98 -44.36 34.30
N LEU A 232 26.34 -43.22 34.88
CA LEU A 232 25.38 -42.30 35.52
C LEU A 232 24.73 -41.31 34.53
N TYR A 233 25.41 -41.03 33.41
CA TYR A 233 25.08 -39.94 32.50
C TYR A 233 24.01 -40.27 31.45
N ASN A 234 23.94 -41.52 30.95
CA ASN A 234 23.16 -41.87 29.75
C ASN A 234 21.62 -41.78 29.88
N ARG A 235 21.06 -41.60 31.08
CA ARG A 235 19.60 -41.43 31.26
C ARG A 235 19.19 -40.09 31.87
N TYR A 236 19.96 -39.53 32.80
CA TYR A 236 19.45 -38.44 33.64
C TYR A 236 20.15 -37.10 33.44
N ALA A 237 21.46 -37.08 33.17
CA ALA A 237 22.19 -35.82 33.09
C ALA A 237 21.80 -34.97 31.86
N LEU A 238 21.54 -35.62 30.72
CA LEU A 238 21.01 -34.94 29.52
C LEU A 238 19.57 -34.47 29.69
N PHE A 239 18.73 -35.26 30.36
CA PHE A 239 17.36 -34.87 30.68
C PHE A 239 17.37 -33.68 31.64
N ILE A 240 18.23 -33.69 32.67
CA ILE A 240 18.38 -32.63 33.66
C ILE A 240 18.99 -31.37 33.06
N LEU A 241 20.02 -31.44 32.21
CA LEU A 241 20.58 -30.26 31.54
C LEU A 241 19.61 -29.66 30.53
N ALA A 242 18.88 -30.49 29.78
CA ALA A 242 17.81 -30.01 28.91
C ALA A 242 16.67 -29.38 29.72
N LEU A 243 16.25 -30.03 30.81
CA LEU A 243 15.25 -29.47 31.73
C LEU A 243 15.74 -28.18 32.37
N LEU A 244 16.99 -28.09 32.82
CA LEU A 244 17.54 -26.89 33.43
C LEU A 244 17.72 -25.79 32.40
N SER A 245 18.08 -26.09 31.17
CA SER A 245 18.18 -25.09 30.09
C SER A 245 16.80 -24.57 29.70
N ILE A 246 15.81 -25.46 29.56
CA ILE A 246 14.42 -25.13 29.25
C ILE A 246 13.76 -24.41 30.43
N SER A 247 14.05 -24.84 31.66
CA SER A 247 13.51 -24.26 32.91
C SER A 247 14.17 -22.93 33.19
N PHE A 248 15.48 -22.78 32.99
CA PHE A 248 16.17 -21.50 33.16
C PHE A 248 15.74 -20.51 32.07
N TYR A 249 15.62 -20.94 30.81
CA TYR A 249 15.10 -20.09 29.74
C TYR A 249 13.62 -19.73 29.95
N SER A 250 12.78 -20.69 30.34
CA SER A 250 11.36 -20.45 30.63
C SER A 250 11.20 -19.59 31.87
N ILE A 251 11.91 -19.86 32.96
CA ILE A 251 11.85 -19.05 34.18
C ILE A 251 12.40 -17.67 33.88
N TYR A 252 13.63 -17.49 33.38
CA TYR A 252 14.18 -16.16 33.08
C TYR A 252 13.31 -15.32 32.15
N LYS A 253 12.75 -15.93 31.10
CA LYS A 253 11.87 -15.23 30.16
C LYS A 253 10.49 -14.97 30.77
N THR A 254 9.91 -15.96 31.46
CA THR A 254 8.56 -15.85 32.04
C THR A 254 8.57 -14.93 33.25
N THR A 255 9.58 -14.96 34.13
CA THR A 255 9.72 -14.01 35.24
C THR A 255 10.03 -12.61 34.75
N ASN A 256 10.99 -12.39 33.83
CA ASN A 256 11.21 -11.04 33.30
C ASN A 256 10.00 -10.52 32.51
N TYR A 257 9.25 -11.39 31.83
CA TYR A 257 8.03 -11.00 31.14
C TYR A 257 6.88 -10.72 32.12
N TYR A 258 6.64 -11.56 33.13
CA TYR A 258 5.60 -11.36 34.14
C TYR A 258 5.89 -10.14 35.02
N PHE A 259 7.14 -9.96 35.47
CA PHE A 259 7.53 -8.79 36.26
C PHE A 259 7.52 -7.51 35.43
N ALA A 260 7.85 -7.59 34.12
CA ALA A 260 7.64 -6.46 33.22
C ALA A 260 6.15 -6.17 33.02
N GLU A 261 5.30 -7.19 32.87
CA GLU A 261 3.86 -7.05 32.62
C GLU A 261 3.08 -6.50 33.82
N LEU A 262 3.45 -6.89 35.05
CA LEU A 262 2.88 -6.33 36.29
C LEU A 262 3.35 -4.90 36.59
N ARG A 263 4.43 -4.43 35.95
CA ARG A 263 4.96 -3.06 36.08
C ARG A 263 4.86 -2.24 34.81
N LYS A 264 4.15 -2.72 33.77
CA LYS A 264 4.11 -2.03 32.47
C LYS A 264 3.59 -0.60 32.72
N PRO A 265 4.43 0.43 32.52
CA PRO A 265 3.93 1.79 32.52
C PRO A 265 2.84 1.87 31.45
N GLU A 266 1.79 2.65 31.72
CA GLU A 266 0.73 2.86 30.73
C GLU A 266 1.36 3.27 29.40
N THR A 267 0.90 2.66 28.32
CA THR A 267 1.43 2.99 26.99
C THR A 267 1.02 4.42 26.61
N ASN A 268 1.81 5.10 25.77
CA ASN A 268 1.45 6.42 25.25
C ASN A 268 0.05 6.42 24.59
N LYS A 269 -0.34 5.29 24.00
CA LYS A 269 -1.68 5.05 23.44
C LYS A 269 -2.78 5.05 24.50
N GLU A 270 -2.58 4.39 25.63
CA GLU A 270 -3.57 4.32 26.72
C GLU A 270 -3.71 5.67 27.43
N VAL A 271 -2.58 6.32 27.73
CA VAL A 271 -2.57 7.66 28.36
C VAL A 271 -3.26 8.67 27.43
N ALA A 272 -2.96 8.64 26.13
CA ALA A 272 -3.64 9.48 25.14
C ALA A 272 -5.14 9.21 25.08
N LYS A 273 -5.56 7.93 25.09
CA LYS A 273 -6.97 7.54 25.10
C LYS A 273 -7.70 8.12 26.31
N LYS A 274 -7.16 7.93 27.52
CA LYS A 274 -7.76 8.46 28.76
C LYS A 274 -7.89 9.99 28.71
N TRP A 275 -6.85 10.67 28.25
CA TRP A 275 -6.87 12.13 28.12
C TRP A 275 -7.89 12.61 27.10
N LEU A 276 -7.98 11.98 25.93
CA LEU A 276 -8.96 12.34 24.90
C LEU A 276 -10.40 12.12 25.36
N LEU A 277 -10.68 11.00 26.01
CA LEU A 277 -12.00 10.71 26.56
C LEU A 277 -12.44 11.73 27.61
N LYS A 278 -11.50 12.15 28.47
CA LYS A 278 -11.77 13.12 29.54
C LYS A 278 -11.91 14.56 29.04
N ASN A 279 -11.12 14.98 28.05
CA ASN A 279 -10.96 16.41 27.72
C ASN A 279 -11.48 16.81 26.33
N VAL A 280 -11.76 15.86 25.43
CA VAL A 280 -12.04 16.17 24.02
C VAL A 280 -13.29 15.47 23.52
N ALA A 281 -13.43 14.17 23.76
CA ALA A 281 -14.37 13.32 23.02
C ALA A 281 -15.85 13.68 23.21
N SER A 282 -16.24 14.23 24.36
CA SER A 282 -17.61 14.66 24.66
C SER A 282 -18.02 15.94 23.93
N GLU A 283 -17.08 16.86 23.71
CA GLU A 283 -17.37 18.24 23.28
C GLU A 283 -16.86 18.57 21.88
N ASN A 284 -15.91 17.80 21.36
CA ASN A 284 -15.20 18.09 20.13
C ASN A 284 -15.11 16.87 19.23
N ASN A 285 -15.06 17.13 17.93
CA ASN A 285 -14.86 16.09 16.93
C ASN A 285 -13.38 15.69 16.91
N ILE A 286 -13.12 14.39 16.83
CA ILE A 286 -11.78 13.82 16.78
C ILE A 286 -11.53 13.27 15.37
N LEU A 287 -10.39 13.67 14.79
CA LEU A 287 -9.94 13.27 13.48
C LEU A 287 -8.70 12.39 13.60
N PHE A 288 -8.79 11.14 13.15
CA PHE A 288 -7.67 10.20 13.17
C PHE A 288 -6.94 10.13 11.83
N GLU A 289 -5.62 10.04 11.91
CA GLU A 289 -4.79 9.71 10.75
C GLU A 289 -5.01 8.25 10.29
N SER A 290 -5.32 8.09 9.00
CA SER A 290 -5.59 6.79 8.37
C SER A 290 -4.38 5.86 8.29
N ALA A 291 -3.16 6.41 8.17
CA ALA A 291 -1.96 5.65 7.83
C ALA A 291 -1.45 4.68 8.91
N VAL A 292 -1.89 4.81 10.18
CA VAL A 292 -1.35 4.01 11.30
C VAL A 292 -2.35 3.76 12.45
N THR A 293 -3.56 3.31 12.14
CA THR A 293 -4.62 3.09 13.16
C THR A 293 -4.22 2.16 14.31
N HIS A 294 -3.33 1.19 14.09
CA HIS A 294 -2.92 0.23 15.12
C HIS A 294 -2.17 0.86 16.31
N ILE A 295 -1.45 1.97 16.10
CA ILE A 295 -0.74 2.68 17.16
C ILE A 295 -1.54 3.84 17.77
N MET A 296 -2.65 4.23 17.15
CA MET A 296 -3.50 5.33 17.62
C MET A 296 -4.40 4.88 18.79
N PRO A 297 -4.83 5.81 19.66
CA PRO A 297 -5.81 5.49 20.70
C PRO A 297 -7.14 5.03 20.08
N GLN A 298 -7.75 4.02 20.69
CA GLN A 298 -9.00 3.43 20.22
C GLN A 298 -10.19 4.13 20.87
N ILE A 299 -10.76 5.08 20.13
CA ILE A 299 -11.98 5.79 20.48
C ILE A 299 -13.02 5.50 19.41
N TYR A 300 -14.22 5.15 19.83
CA TYR A 300 -15.29 4.73 18.92
C TYR A 300 -16.48 5.65 19.06
N ASP A 301 -17.10 5.97 17.94
CA ASP A 301 -18.38 6.67 17.88
C ASP A 301 -19.47 5.66 17.50
N PRO A 302 -20.37 5.30 18.42
CA PRO A 302 -21.52 4.42 18.16
C PRO A 302 -22.47 4.99 17.08
N ASN A 303 -22.53 6.31 16.89
CA ASN A 303 -23.34 6.91 15.83
C ASN A 303 -22.67 6.80 14.46
N ASN A 304 -21.36 6.49 14.41
CA ASN A 304 -20.61 6.29 13.18
C ASN A 304 -19.91 4.92 13.20
N ILE A 305 -20.72 3.85 13.17
CA ILE A 305 -20.27 2.46 13.18
C ILE A 305 -19.23 2.19 12.08
N LYS A 306 -19.40 2.77 10.89
CA LYS A 306 -18.47 2.58 9.76
C LYS A 306 -17.06 3.08 10.08
N SER A 307 -16.93 4.28 10.65
CA SER A 307 -15.64 4.83 11.08
C SER A 307 -15.06 4.04 12.25
N SER A 308 -15.90 3.68 13.23
CA SER A 308 -15.49 2.88 14.40
C SER A 308 -14.95 1.50 14.02
N LYS A 309 -15.61 0.80 13.09
CA LYS A 309 -15.09 -0.45 12.50
C LYS A 309 -13.76 -0.24 11.79
N SER A 310 -13.58 0.91 11.13
CA SER A 310 -12.34 1.26 10.44
C SER A 310 -11.16 1.51 11.40
N LEU A 311 -11.42 2.02 12.60
CA LEU A 311 -10.44 2.17 13.69
C LEU A 311 -10.19 0.89 14.48
N SER A 312 -11.19 0.00 14.54
CA SER A 312 -11.08 -1.23 15.30
C SER A 312 -10.04 -2.18 14.72
N MET A 313 -9.23 -2.73 15.63
CA MET A 313 -8.26 -3.80 15.35
C MET A 313 -8.91 -5.18 15.36
N VAL A 314 -10.18 -5.30 15.76
CA VAL A 314 -10.93 -6.57 15.68
C VAL A 314 -11.10 -7.02 14.23
N PHE A 315 -11.19 -6.07 13.30
CA PHE A 315 -11.41 -6.34 11.88
C PHE A 315 -10.13 -6.22 11.05
N ILE A 316 -9.10 -7.02 11.27
CA ILE A 316 -7.86 -6.90 10.47
C ILE A 316 -8.10 -7.35 9.00
N TYR A 317 -9.00 -8.31 8.78
CA TYR A 317 -9.25 -8.92 7.47
C TYR A 317 -10.72 -8.80 7.06
N ASN A 318 -10.96 -8.14 5.91
CA ASN A 318 -12.26 -8.08 5.22
C ASN A 318 -13.44 -7.61 6.11
N LYS A 319 -13.27 -6.42 6.71
CA LYS A 319 -14.16 -5.82 7.73
C LYS A 319 -15.66 -5.93 7.44
N SER A 320 -16.06 -5.83 6.18
CA SER A 320 -17.47 -5.85 5.78
C SER A 320 -18.06 -7.25 5.62
N LYS A 321 -17.26 -8.31 5.56
CA LYS A 321 -17.76 -9.66 5.21
C LYS A 321 -17.94 -10.61 6.40
N ASN A 322 -17.39 -10.28 7.57
CA ASN A 322 -17.60 -11.09 8.77
C ASN A 322 -18.81 -10.56 9.56
N ALA A 323 -20.01 -11.03 9.20
CA ALA A 323 -21.27 -10.58 9.80
C ALA A 323 -21.29 -10.81 11.33
N PHE A 324 -20.82 -11.96 11.78
CA PHE A 324 -20.77 -12.29 13.21
C PHE A 324 -19.89 -11.34 14.03
N LEU A 325 -18.65 -11.06 13.59
CA LEU A 325 -17.80 -10.09 14.28
C LEU A 325 -18.37 -8.67 14.21
N ASN A 326 -19.05 -8.33 13.12
CA ASN A 326 -19.71 -7.04 12.98
C ASN A 326 -20.82 -6.86 14.01
N GLU A 327 -21.66 -7.89 14.19
CA GLU A 327 -22.72 -7.92 15.19
C GLU A 327 -22.16 -7.79 16.61
N ILE A 328 -21.16 -8.61 16.98
CA ILE A 328 -20.50 -8.52 18.29
C ILE A 328 -19.91 -7.13 18.55
N PHE A 329 -19.29 -6.52 17.54
CA PHE A 329 -18.69 -5.20 17.71
C PHE A 329 -19.76 -4.10 17.84
N GLU A 330 -20.85 -4.18 17.09
CA GLU A 330 -21.97 -3.25 17.21
C GLU A 330 -22.64 -3.39 18.59
N GLU A 331 -22.84 -4.61 19.07
CA GLU A 331 -23.34 -4.89 20.42
C GLU A 331 -22.39 -4.32 21.48
N PHE A 332 -21.08 -4.54 21.33
CA PHE A 332 -20.07 -3.94 22.20
C PHE A 332 -20.17 -2.41 22.23
N LEU A 333 -20.31 -1.76 21.07
CA LEU A 333 -20.42 -0.30 21.01
C LEU A 333 -21.69 0.23 21.64
N ASN A 334 -22.82 -0.42 21.39
CA ASN A 334 -24.14 0.06 21.83
C ASN A 334 -24.38 -0.25 23.31
N ASN A 335 -24.00 -1.43 23.77
CA ASN A 335 -24.39 -1.92 25.10
C ASN A 335 -23.28 -1.72 26.15
N TYR A 336 -22.01 -1.72 25.76
CA TYR A 336 -20.90 -1.82 26.72
C TYR A 336 -19.92 -0.66 26.67
N TYR A 337 -19.65 -0.10 25.50
CA TYR A 337 -18.53 0.82 25.31
C TYR A 337 -18.66 2.07 26.18
N TYR A 338 -19.79 2.79 26.15
CA TYR A 338 -19.99 3.99 26.98
C TYR A 338 -19.90 3.73 28.48
N SER A 339 -20.52 2.63 28.94
CA SER A 339 -20.42 2.21 30.34
C SER A 339 -18.96 1.94 30.75
N SER A 340 -18.14 1.38 29.85
CA SER A 340 -16.74 1.04 30.16
C SER A 340 -15.81 2.26 30.25
N ILE A 341 -16.15 3.37 29.59
CA ILE A 341 -15.31 4.57 29.53
C ILE A 341 -15.81 5.70 30.44
N GLY A 342 -17.00 5.57 31.03
CA GLY A 342 -17.56 6.55 31.95
C GLY A 342 -17.96 7.87 31.29
N ILE A 343 -18.23 7.87 29.98
CA ILE A 343 -18.79 9.03 29.27
C ILE A 343 -20.08 8.64 28.55
N ASN A 344 -21.06 9.54 28.57
CA ASN A 344 -22.41 9.27 28.05
C ASN A 344 -22.55 9.54 26.56
N LYS A 345 -21.59 10.26 25.96
CA LYS A 345 -21.64 10.65 24.54
C LYS A 345 -20.23 10.92 24.00
N ILE A 346 -20.03 10.59 22.73
CA ILE A 346 -18.90 11.04 21.91
C ILE A 346 -19.47 11.92 20.80
N LYS A 347 -18.91 13.11 20.58
CA LYS A 347 -19.45 14.09 19.63
C LYS A 347 -19.31 13.62 18.18
N GLY A 348 -18.15 13.09 17.83
CA GLY A 348 -17.88 12.58 16.50
C GLY A 348 -16.46 12.07 16.36
N VAL A 349 -16.31 10.91 15.73
CA VAL A 349 -15.00 10.34 15.37
C VAL A 349 -14.98 10.03 13.88
N SER A 350 -14.00 10.59 13.18
CA SER A 350 -13.79 10.37 11.76
C SER A 350 -12.33 10.10 11.44
N TYR A 351 -12.09 9.60 10.23
CA TYR A 351 -10.77 9.51 9.63
C TYR A 351 -10.65 10.56 8.54
N ILE A 352 -9.43 10.97 8.27
CA ILE A 352 -9.12 11.74 7.07
C ILE A 352 -7.98 11.08 6.34
N SER A 353 -8.17 10.91 5.05
CA SER A 353 -7.08 10.66 4.11
C SER A 353 -6.70 11.97 3.43
N PRO A 354 -5.47 12.10 2.92
CA PRO A 354 -5.06 13.26 2.15
C PRO A 354 -6.01 13.55 1.00
N SER A 355 -6.45 12.52 0.24
CA SER A 355 -7.43 12.68 -0.84
C SER A 355 -8.74 13.31 -0.36
N GLU A 356 -9.26 12.88 0.79
CA GLU A 356 -10.50 13.44 1.35
C GLU A 356 -10.35 14.90 1.80
N LEU A 357 -9.14 15.32 2.21
CA LEU A 357 -8.88 16.74 2.51
C LEU A 357 -9.01 17.61 1.24
N TYR A 358 -8.52 17.11 0.09
CA TYR A 358 -8.62 17.84 -1.18
C TYR A 358 -10.02 17.76 -1.80
N ASP A 359 -10.73 16.64 -1.66
CA ASP A 359 -12.08 16.49 -2.22
C ASP A 359 -13.13 17.33 -1.46
N ASN A 360 -12.93 17.58 -0.15
CA ASN A 360 -13.88 18.27 0.73
C ASN A 360 -13.51 19.74 1.03
N LEU A 361 -13.07 20.49 0.02
CA LEU A 361 -12.38 21.79 0.17
C LEU A 361 -13.11 22.97 0.84
N SER A 362 -14.31 22.80 1.40
CA SER A 362 -14.66 23.63 2.56
C SER A 362 -13.93 23.06 3.79
N SER A 363 -12.62 23.26 3.85
CA SER A 363 -11.81 22.86 5.02
C SER A 363 -12.21 23.60 6.31
N ASP A 364 -13.07 24.61 6.19
CA ASP A 364 -13.93 25.15 7.26
C ASP A 364 -14.63 24.03 8.04
N ASN A 365 -14.96 22.91 7.39
CA ASN A 365 -15.62 21.75 8.00
C ASN A 365 -14.77 21.07 9.08
N PHE A 366 -13.44 21.23 9.05
CA PHE A 366 -12.55 20.64 10.05
C PHE A 366 -12.03 21.66 11.06
N GLN A 367 -12.35 22.94 10.91
CA GLN A 367 -11.95 23.95 11.88
C GLN A 367 -12.56 23.60 13.24
N GLY A 368 -11.73 23.61 14.29
CA GLY A 368 -12.09 23.19 15.64
C GLY A 368 -11.94 21.70 15.93
N TYR A 369 -11.63 20.85 14.94
CA TYR A 369 -11.41 19.42 15.17
C TYR A 369 -10.06 19.16 15.83
N TYR A 370 -9.97 18.05 16.56
CA TYR A 370 -8.73 17.57 17.18
C TYR A 370 -8.13 16.46 16.32
N TYR A 371 -7.00 16.75 15.68
CA TYR A 371 -6.27 15.82 14.85
C TYR A 371 -5.26 15.01 15.68
N ILE A 372 -5.37 13.68 15.59
CA ILE A 372 -4.56 12.73 16.35
C ILE A 372 -3.59 12.02 15.41
N THR A 373 -2.30 12.14 15.69
CA THR A 373 -1.25 11.56 14.86
C THR A 373 -0.03 11.12 15.69
N SER A 374 1.00 10.64 15.00
CA SER A 374 2.27 10.21 15.58
C SER A 374 3.42 10.57 14.64
N PRO A 375 4.63 10.91 15.14
CA PRO A 375 5.82 11.04 14.31
C PRO A 375 6.06 9.86 13.38
N SER A 376 5.77 8.63 13.82
CA SER A 376 5.89 7.43 12.98
C SER A 376 4.89 7.41 11.80
N ALA A 377 3.79 8.16 11.89
CA ALA A 377 2.79 8.30 10.84
C ALA A 377 3.22 9.30 9.77
N TYR A 378 3.71 10.47 10.15
CA TYR A 378 4.02 11.55 9.19
C TYR A 378 5.48 11.57 8.72
N ASN A 379 6.46 11.17 9.55
CA ASN A 379 7.89 11.23 9.17
C ASN A 379 8.22 10.33 7.99
N ARG A 380 7.44 9.26 7.79
CA ARG A 380 7.58 8.36 6.65
C ARG A 380 7.35 9.06 5.30
N TYR A 381 6.65 10.19 5.30
CA TYR A 381 6.44 11.05 4.15
C TYR A 381 7.36 12.28 4.21
N LEU A 382 7.36 13.01 5.32
CA LEU A 382 8.09 14.28 5.43
C LEU A 382 9.61 14.12 5.25
N LEU A 383 10.20 13.07 5.81
CA LEU A 383 11.66 12.83 5.72
C LEU A 383 12.06 12.11 4.43
N LYS A 384 11.10 11.80 3.55
CA LYS A 384 11.37 11.01 2.35
C LYS A 384 11.96 11.89 1.24
N ASP A 385 13.12 11.48 0.75
CA ASP A 385 13.79 12.10 -0.40
C ASP A 385 13.04 11.73 -1.70
N GLU A 386 12.53 12.75 -2.39
CA GLU A 386 11.78 12.62 -3.63
C GLU A 386 12.62 12.04 -4.77
N ASN A 387 13.94 12.29 -4.75
CA ASN A 387 14.85 11.82 -5.79
C ASN A 387 15.02 10.30 -5.77
N LYS A 388 14.83 9.67 -4.60
CA LYS A 388 14.94 8.22 -4.41
C LYS A 388 13.63 7.47 -4.69
N ILE A 389 12.60 8.17 -5.17
CA ILE A 389 11.27 7.62 -5.41
C ILE A 389 10.96 7.66 -6.91
N PRO A 390 10.32 6.60 -7.45
CA PRO A 390 9.79 6.60 -8.81
C PRO A 390 8.97 7.85 -9.13
N ILE A 391 9.17 8.40 -10.34
CA ILE A 391 8.58 9.66 -10.80
C ILE A 391 7.05 9.69 -10.62
N ASN A 392 6.36 8.60 -10.94
CA ASN A 392 4.90 8.46 -10.78
C ASN A 392 4.41 8.53 -9.32
N LEU A 393 5.27 8.28 -8.33
CA LEU A 393 4.94 8.35 -6.90
C LEU A 393 5.28 9.71 -6.26
N ARG A 394 6.11 10.53 -6.92
CA ARG A 394 6.53 11.84 -6.38
C ARG A 394 5.34 12.77 -6.16
N LYS A 395 4.35 12.77 -7.06
CA LYS A 395 3.10 13.54 -6.90
C LYS A 395 2.32 13.13 -5.66
N THR A 396 2.22 11.82 -5.41
CA THR A 396 1.56 11.29 -4.21
C THR A 396 2.34 11.68 -2.96
N LEU A 397 3.68 11.62 -2.98
CA LEU A 397 4.50 12.09 -1.87
C LEU A 397 4.30 13.59 -1.60
N ALA A 398 4.30 14.41 -2.65
CA ALA A 398 4.13 15.86 -2.52
C ALA A 398 2.78 16.20 -1.85
N LEU A 399 1.69 15.54 -2.27
CA LEU A 399 0.37 15.65 -1.64
C LEU A 399 0.40 15.25 -0.16
N GLN A 400 1.06 14.13 0.17
CA GLN A 400 1.20 13.68 1.54
C GLN A 400 2.00 14.67 2.38
N LYS A 401 3.12 15.17 1.84
CA LYS A 401 3.96 16.16 2.52
C LYS A 401 3.19 17.45 2.79
N GLU A 402 2.44 17.95 1.81
CA GLU A 402 1.60 19.13 1.95
C GLU A 402 0.52 18.92 3.01
N TYR A 403 -0.23 17.81 2.93
CA TYR A 403 -1.23 17.42 3.92
C TYR A 403 -0.66 17.38 5.35
N PHE A 404 0.46 16.68 5.58
CA PHE A 404 1.06 16.61 6.91
C PHE A 404 1.65 17.94 7.35
N SER A 405 2.25 18.72 6.43
CA SER A 405 2.77 20.05 6.76
C SER A 405 1.65 20.98 7.22
N PHE A 406 0.48 20.94 6.55
CA PHE A 406 -0.69 21.67 6.99
C PHE A 406 -1.16 21.22 8.37
N MET A 407 -1.41 19.91 8.56
CA MET A 407 -1.91 19.38 9.82
C MET A 407 -0.99 19.73 11.00
N LEU A 408 0.33 19.61 10.81
CA LEU A 408 1.32 19.91 11.83
C LEU A 408 1.59 21.40 12.03
N SER A 409 1.16 22.27 11.09
CA SER A 409 1.25 23.72 11.24
C SER A 409 0.19 24.31 12.19
N ASN A 410 -0.81 23.52 12.56
CA ASN A 410 -1.84 23.89 13.52
C ASN A 410 -1.30 23.84 14.97
N GLU A 411 -2.08 24.33 15.93
CA GLU A 411 -1.67 24.38 17.33
C GLU A 411 -1.53 22.98 17.93
N LYS A 412 -0.33 22.65 18.44
CA LYS A 412 -0.08 21.39 19.14
C LYS A 412 -0.53 21.50 20.60
N ILE A 413 -1.63 20.83 20.93
CA ILE A 413 -2.26 20.87 22.26
C ILE A 413 -1.54 19.96 23.25
N LYS A 414 -1.21 18.73 22.83
CA LYS A 414 -0.62 17.73 23.74
C LYS A 414 0.30 16.75 23.00
N SER A 415 1.30 16.26 23.72
CA SER A 415 2.19 15.19 23.29
C SER A 415 2.29 14.15 24.40
N PHE A 416 2.24 12.87 24.03
CA PHE A 416 2.37 11.72 24.91
C PHE A 416 3.62 10.94 24.49
N ASN A 417 4.69 11.09 25.26
CA ASN A 417 6.02 10.50 24.99
C ASN A 417 6.68 9.88 26.22
N ASN A 418 6.00 9.86 27.37
CA ASN A 418 6.55 9.36 28.64
C ASN A 418 6.18 7.90 28.94
N GLY A 419 5.20 7.35 28.23
CA GLY A 419 4.79 5.94 28.35
C GLY A 419 5.46 5.05 27.31
N ASP A 420 5.16 3.76 27.37
CA ASP A 420 5.68 2.79 26.41
C ASP A 420 5.02 2.94 25.02
N GLY A 421 5.78 2.66 23.96
CA GLY A 421 5.31 2.69 22.58
C GLY A 421 5.49 4.05 21.88
N PRO A 422 4.94 4.20 20.66
CA PRO A 422 5.19 5.37 19.83
C PRO A 422 4.58 6.64 20.43
N GLN A 423 5.26 7.77 20.21
CA GLN A 423 4.76 9.08 20.61
C GLN A 423 3.42 9.38 19.92
N ILE A 424 2.46 9.90 20.67
CA ILE A 424 1.17 10.38 20.16
C ILE A 424 1.10 11.90 20.33
N GLN A 425 0.59 12.59 19.32
CA GLN A 425 0.46 14.04 19.31
C GLN A 425 -0.96 14.44 18.94
N VAL A 426 -1.43 15.52 19.56
CA VAL A 426 -2.77 16.08 19.40
C VAL A 426 -2.65 17.51 18.94
N TYR A 427 -3.29 17.82 17.82
CA TYR A 427 -3.32 19.15 17.22
C TYR A 427 -4.76 19.65 17.16
N LYS A 428 -4.99 20.94 17.40
CA LYS A 428 -6.29 21.58 17.20
C LYS A 428 -6.26 22.33 15.87
N ILE A 429 -7.11 21.92 14.93
CA ILE A 429 -7.18 22.53 13.61
C ILE A 429 -7.80 23.92 13.73
N ASN A 430 -7.00 24.97 13.58
CA ASN A 430 -7.43 26.37 13.66
C ASN A 430 -7.26 27.12 12.33
N LYS A 431 -6.49 26.55 11.40
CA LYS A 431 -6.25 27.09 10.06
C LYS A 431 -7.13 26.41 9.03
N VAL A 432 -7.52 27.18 8.00
CA VAL A 432 -8.17 26.68 6.79
C VAL A 432 -7.09 26.09 5.88
N PHE A 433 -7.30 24.89 5.37
CA PHE A 433 -6.37 24.29 4.41
C PHE A 433 -6.45 25.04 3.09
N LYS A 434 -5.33 25.64 2.69
CA LYS A 434 -5.14 26.24 1.38
C LYS A 434 -4.03 25.49 0.66
N PRO A 435 -4.33 24.78 -0.44
CA PRO A 435 -3.29 24.15 -1.24
C PRO A 435 -2.25 25.19 -1.69
N LYS A 436 -0.98 24.82 -1.74
CA LYS A 436 0.13 25.69 -2.15
C LYS A 436 -0.09 26.30 -3.54
N ASP A 437 -0.81 25.58 -4.40
CA ASP A 437 -1.14 26.00 -5.77
C ASP A 437 -2.24 27.08 -5.83
N ASP A 438 -2.88 27.46 -4.71
CA ASP A 438 -3.97 28.47 -4.66
C ASP A 438 -3.48 29.90 -4.92
N THR A 439 -2.17 30.11 -5.02
CA THR A 439 -1.57 31.38 -5.49
C THR A 439 -1.65 31.56 -7.00
N ILE A 440 -1.82 30.47 -7.75
CA ILE A 440 -2.00 30.52 -9.20
C ILE A 440 -3.46 30.88 -9.47
N LYS A 441 -3.66 32.00 -10.15
CA LYS A 441 -4.97 32.51 -10.55
C LYS A 441 -5.15 32.42 -12.07
N GLY A 442 -6.34 32.03 -12.51
CA GLY A 442 -6.73 31.92 -13.90
C GLY A 442 -8.16 32.38 -14.16
N PHE A 443 -8.63 32.23 -15.40
CA PHE A 443 -9.97 32.64 -15.79
C PHE A 443 -10.98 31.52 -15.47
N VAL A 444 -12.09 31.87 -14.85
CA VAL A 444 -13.14 30.93 -14.47
C VAL A 444 -14.17 30.78 -15.58
N PHE A 445 -14.25 29.58 -16.14
CA PHE A 445 -15.38 29.11 -16.93
C PHE A 445 -16.38 28.45 -15.98
N ASN A 446 -17.49 29.15 -15.73
CA ASN A 446 -18.62 28.64 -14.97
C ASN A 446 -19.88 29.13 -15.67
N ASN A 447 -20.72 28.21 -16.15
CA ASN A 447 -21.81 28.51 -17.08
C ASN A 447 -21.34 29.33 -18.31
N LYS A 448 -20.09 29.11 -18.72
CA LYS A 448 -19.46 29.78 -19.87
C LYS A 448 -18.74 28.75 -20.73
N TYR A 449 -18.72 29.00 -22.03
CA TYR A 449 -17.88 28.29 -22.99
C TYR A 449 -17.29 29.29 -23.97
N ALA A 450 -16.31 28.85 -24.76
CA ALA A 450 -15.79 29.70 -25.82
C ALA A 450 -15.79 28.98 -27.16
N LEU A 451 -16.10 29.74 -28.21
CA LEU A 451 -15.94 29.30 -29.60
C LEU A 451 -14.87 30.16 -30.27
N VAL A 452 -14.08 29.49 -31.10
CA VAL A 452 -12.96 30.10 -31.78
C VAL A 452 -13.05 29.72 -33.25
N ASP A 453 -13.19 30.70 -34.13
CA ASP A 453 -13.10 30.48 -35.58
C ASP A 453 -11.62 30.27 -35.96
N PHE A 454 -11.19 29.01 -35.94
CA PHE A 454 -9.79 28.65 -36.11
C PHE A 454 -9.56 27.92 -37.44
N LYS A 455 -8.94 28.63 -38.38
CA LYS A 455 -8.71 28.15 -39.75
C LYS A 455 -7.60 27.10 -39.88
N ASN A 456 -6.79 26.91 -38.84
CA ASN A 456 -5.70 25.95 -38.88
C ASN A 456 -6.22 24.51 -38.88
N ASP A 457 -5.51 23.66 -39.61
CA ASP A 457 -5.82 22.25 -39.84
C ASP A 457 -5.05 21.38 -38.84
N PHE A 458 -5.77 20.59 -38.04
CA PHE A 458 -5.21 19.58 -37.14
C PHE A 458 -5.63 18.17 -37.54
N THR A 459 -5.59 17.85 -38.83
CA THR A 459 -5.85 16.49 -39.34
C THR A 459 -4.68 15.54 -39.12
N LYS A 460 -3.47 16.06 -38.85
CA LYS A 460 -2.22 15.31 -38.61
C LYS A 460 -1.83 15.28 -37.12
N SER A 461 -0.56 15.07 -36.81
CA SER A 461 -0.07 15.06 -35.42
C SER A 461 -0.38 16.38 -34.72
N ILE A 462 -0.73 16.31 -33.44
CA ILE A 462 -1.12 17.48 -32.63
C ILE A 462 -0.64 17.30 -31.20
N THR A 463 -0.24 18.39 -30.58
CA THR A 463 -0.03 18.48 -29.13
C THR A 463 -0.94 19.56 -28.55
N ILE A 464 -1.65 19.22 -27.49
CA ILE A 464 -2.47 20.14 -26.69
C ILE A 464 -1.89 20.19 -25.29
N ASP A 465 -1.35 21.33 -24.88
CA ASP A 465 -0.89 21.54 -23.50
C ASP A 465 -1.85 22.48 -22.78
N ILE A 466 -2.41 22.04 -21.66
CA ILE A 466 -3.36 22.82 -20.88
C ILE A 466 -3.05 22.75 -19.39
N MET A 467 -3.17 23.90 -18.73
CA MET A 467 -3.16 23.98 -17.27
C MET A 467 -4.51 24.49 -16.79
N LEU A 468 -5.20 23.65 -16.03
CA LEU A 468 -6.56 23.90 -15.58
C LEU A 468 -6.78 23.37 -14.15
N ARG A 469 -7.83 23.86 -13.50
CA ARG A 469 -8.29 23.47 -12.17
C ARG A 469 -9.80 23.21 -12.24
N PHE A 470 -10.20 21.94 -12.11
CA PHE A 470 -11.63 21.59 -12.07
C PHE A 470 -12.23 22.07 -10.75
N ARG A 471 -13.27 22.90 -10.77
CA ARG A 471 -14.00 23.25 -9.55
C ARG A 471 -15.12 22.25 -9.26
N ASN A 472 -15.80 21.78 -10.30
CA ASN A 472 -16.72 20.66 -10.24
C ASN A 472 -16.61 19.77 -11.48
N TYR A 473 -16.94 18.49 -11.33
CA TYR A 473 -17.02 17.56 -12.46
C TYR A 473 -18.40 17.69 -13.13
N PRO A 474 -18.50 17.65 -14.47
CA PRO A 474 -19.79 17.72 -15.15
C PRO A 474 -20.55 16.39 -15.00
N ASP A 475 -21.88 16.43 -14.97
CA ASP A 475 -22.69 15.20 -14.91
C ASP A 475 -22.82 14.50 -16.28
N THR A 476 -22.76 15.29 -17.35
CA THR A 476 -22.88 14.84 -18.75
C THR A 476 -21.54 14.93 -19.47
N TRP A 477 -21.50 14.46 -20.73
CA TRP A 477 -20.34 14.66 -21.59
C TRP A 477 -20.15 16.14 -21.89
N THR A 478 -19.00 16.69 -21.51
CA THR A 478 -18.68 18.09 -21.74
C THR A 478 -17.26 18.23 -22.26
N THR A 479 -17.11 19.01 -23.32
CA THR A 479 -15.84 19.24 -24.01
C THR A 479 -14.91 20.12 -23.17
N ILE A 480 -13.67 19.67 -22.96
CA ILE A 480 -12.59 20.54 -22.49
C ILE A 480 -12.08 21.35 -23.68
N ILE A 481 -11.79 20.66 -24.79
CA ILE A 481 -11.38 21.27 -26.05
C ILE A 481 -11.68 20.34 -27.22
N GLY A 482 -12.18 20.85 -28.34
CA GLY A 482 -12.34 20.03 -29.55
C GLY A 482 -12.78 20.81 -30.78
N LYS A 483 -12.47 20.27 -31.95
CA LYS A 483 -12.85 20.81 -33.26
C LYS A 483 -13.58 19.73 -34.06
N TYR A 484 -14.90 19.68 -33.89
CA TYR A 484 -15.74 18.58 -34.37
C TYR A 484 -17.15 19.03 -34.74
N SER A 485 -17.83 18.28 -35.61
CA SER A 485 -19.28 18.39 -35.84
C SER A 485 -20.04 17.24 -35.19
N ASP A 486 -19.45 16.05 -35.18
CA ASP A 486 -19.93 14.86 -34.48
C ASP A 486 -18.73 13.98 -34.08
N ASP A 487 -18.96 12.85 -33.42
CA ASP A 487 -17.88 12.01 -32.90
C ASP A 487 -16.98 11.40 -33.99
N LYS A 488 -17.51 11.15 -35.19
CA LYS A 488 -16.77 10.61 -36.34
C LYS A 488 -16.13 11.71 -37.18
N LYS A 489 -16.84 12.83 -37.39
CA LYS A 489 -16.37 14.00 -38.14
C LYS A 489 -15.69 14.98 -37.20
N ASN A 490 -14.48 14.62 -36.78
CA ASN A 490 -13.74 15.32 -35.73
C ASN A 490 -12.22 15.33 -35.99
N GLU A 491 -11.61 16.53 -36.01
CA GLU A 491 -10.15 16.65 -36.05
C GLU A 491 -9.50 16.15 -34.75
N PHE A 492 -10.06 16.53 -33.60
CA PHE A 492 -9.73 16.03 -32.27
C PHE A 492 -10.75 16.53 -31.23
N CYS A 493 -10.98 15.75 -30.16
CA CYS A 493 -11.76 16.18 -29.02
C CYS A 493 -11.25 15.58 -27.70
N VAL A 494 -11.22 16.42 -26.68
CA VAL A 494 -11.02 16.07 -25.29
C VAL A 494 -12.29 16.40 -24.53
N ARG A 495 -12.90 15.40 -23.92
CA ARG A 495 -14.13 15.57 -23.14
C ARG A 495 -14.12 14.71 -21.89
N VAL A 496 -14.90 15.12 -20.91
CA VAL A 496 -15.08 14.40 -19.66
C VAL A 496 -16.57 14.22 -19.36
N LYS A 497 -16.90 13.17 -18.62
CA LYS A 497 -18.21 12.90 -18.05
C LYS A 497 -17.96 12.41 -16.64
N ASN A 498 -18.42 13.18 -15.65
CA ASN A 498 -18.26 12.96 -14.23
C ASN A 498 -16.80 12.76 -13.77
N SER A 499 -16.63 12.36 -12.50
CA SER A 499 -15.33 12.14 -11.86
C SER A 499 -14.56 10.94 -12.40
N ASP A 500 -15.19 10.03 -13.14
CA ASP A 500 -14.60 8.72 -13.43
C ASP A 500 -14.20 8.53 -14.90
N ILE A 501 -14.87 9.20 -15.84
CA ILE A 501 -14.74 8.89 -17.26
C ILE A 501 -14.39 10.14 -18.08
N GLY A 502 -13.40 10.01 -18.97
CA GLY A 502 -13.15 10.98 -20.03
C GLY A 502 -12.57 10.35 -21.26
N GLN A 503 -12.41 11.14 -22.33
CA GLN A 503 -11.97 10.70 -23.64
C GLN A 503 -11.04 11.72 -24.28
N TRP A 504 -9.97 11.21 -24.88
CA TRP A 504 -9.12 11.87 -25.87
C TRP A 504 -9.30 11.09 -27.18
N TYR A 505 -9.84 11.73 -28.23
CA TYR A 505 -10.22 11.00 -29.44
C TYR A 505 -10.23 11.86 -30.70
N PHE A 506 -10.27 11.20 -31.86
CA PHE A 506 -10.46 11.79 -33.17
C PHE A 506 -11.16 10.80 -34.11
N GLY A 507 -11.68 11.27 -35.24
CA GLY A 507 -12.31 10.41 -36.25
C GLY A 507 -11.97 10.85 -37.66
N ASP A 508 -12.18 9.96 -38.64
CA ASP A 508 -11.91 10.20 -40.06
C ASP A 508 -13.19 10.47 -40.89
N GLY A 509 -14.34 10.54 -40.21
CA GLY A 509 -15.67 10.63 -40.80
C GLY A 509 -16.44 9.30 -40.82
N ASN A 510 -15.75 8.16 -40.69
CA ASN A 510 -16.34 6.82 -40.73
C ASN A 510 -16.15 6.06 -39.39
N GLU A 511 -14.94 6.11 -38.85
CA GLU A 511 -14.52 5.47 -37.61
C GLU A 511 -13.96 6.48 -36.60
N VAL A 512 -13.74 6.03 -35.37
CA VAL A 512 -13.23 6.85 -34.25
C VAL A 512 -12.13 6.10 -33.51
N GLU A 513 -11.05 6.80 -33.23
CA GLU A 513 -9.99 6.33 -32.35
C GLU A 513 -10.09 6.99 -30.98
N ILE A 514 -10.49 6.21 -29.97
CA ILE A 514 -10.76 6.71 -28.61
C ILE A 514 -9.70 6.20 -27.63
N GLN A 515 -9.08 7.11 -26.88
CA GLN A 515 -8.33 6.80 -25.67
C GLN A 515 -9.14 7.24 -24.45
N ASN A 516 -9.64 6.26 -23.68
CA ASN A 516 -10.35 6.54 -22.44
C ASN A 516 -9.37 6.99 -21.34
N LEU A 517 -9.76 8.00 -20.58
CA LEU A 517 -9.04 8.50 -19.41
C LEU A 517 -9.92 8.47 -18.16
N LYS A 518 -9.30 8.52 -16.99
CA LYS A 518 -9.99 8.61 -15.69
C LYS A 518 -9.94 10.04 -15.17
N THR A 519 -11.07 10.74 -15.19
CA THR A 519 -11.13 12.18 -14.93
C THR A 519 -10.47 12.57 -13.61
N LYS A 520 -10.88 11.99 -12.48
CA LYS A 520 -10.31 12.28 -11.15
C LYS A 520 -8.83 11.92 -10.98
N GLN A 521 -8.26 11.09 -11.87
CA GLN A 521 -6.83 10.78 -11.83
C GLN A 521 -6.02 11.89 -12.54
N LEU A 522 -6.50 12.35 -13.68
CA LEU A 522 -5.84 13.39 -14.45
C LEU A 522 -6.13 14.79 -13.91
N PHE A 523 -7.36 15.03 -13.49
CA PHE A 523 -7.86 16.33 -13.07
C PHE A 523 -8.37 16.24 -11.63
N LEU A 524 -7.47 16.49 -10.68
CA LEU A 524 -7.83 16.55 -9.27
C LEU A 524 -8.72 17.77 -9.03
N LYS A 525 -9.82 17.57 -8.30
CA LYS A 525 -10.74 18.65 -7.95
C LYS A 525 -9.97 19.75 -7.21
N ASN A 526 -10.21 20.99 -7.60
CA ASN A 526 -9.64 22.22 -7.07
C ASN A 526 -8.10 22.27 -7.03
N ARG A 527 -7.43 21.51 -7.89
CA ARG A 527 -5.99 21.62 -8.06
C ARG A 527 -5.62 21.98 -9.49
N TRP A 528 -4.68 22.90 -9.61
CA TRP A 528 -4.01 23.13 -10.87
C TRP A 528 -3.32 21.86 -11.35
N THR A 529 -3.68 21.45 -12.55
CA THR A 529 -3.09 20.30 -13.20
C THR A 529 -2.70 20.67 -14.60
N ARG A 530 -1.45 20.38 -14.94
CA ARG A 530 -0.97 20.46 -16.31
C ARG A 530 -1.17 19.10 -16.97
N VAL A 531 -1.87 19.09 -18.10
CA VAL A 531 -2.07 17.90 -18.91
C VAL A 531 -1.67 18.21 -20.35
N THR A 532 -0.82 17.37 -20.90
CA THR A 532 -0.41 17.43 -22.30
C THR A 532 -0.98 16.21 -23.00
N PHE A 533 -1.71 16.44 -24.07
CA PHE A 533 -2.22 15.38 -24.90
C PHE A 533 -1.54 15.41 -26.26
N VAL A 534 -1.14 14.25 -26.76
CA VAL A 534 -0.37 14.12 -27.99
C VAL A 534 -1.01 13.06 -28.86
N ARG A 535 -1.25 13.41 -30.13
CA ARG A 535 -1.45 12.45 -31.20
C ARG A 535 -0.24 12.48 -32.10
N ASP A 536 0.33 11.31 -32.32
CA ASP A 536 1.50 11.11 -33.16
C ASP A 536 1.18 10.06 -34.22
N PHE A 537 0.96 10.51 -35.47
CA PHE A 537 0.71 9.59 -36.58
C PHE A 537 1.98 8.90 -37.10
N GLU A 538 3.17 9.47 -36.87
CA GLU A 538 4.43 8.87 -37.29
C GLU A 538 4.71 7.61 -36.48
N ASN A 539 4.55 7.72 -35.15
CA ASN A 539 4.68 6.58 -34.23
C ASN A 539 3.36 5.83 -34.01
N LYS A 540 2.27 6.23 -34.69
CA LYS A 540 0.91 5.67 -34.56
C LYS A 540 0.42 5.55 -33.12
N VAL A 541 0.50 6.61 -32.32
CA VAL A 541 0.14 6.59 -30.89
C VAL A 541 -0.64 7.82 -30.43
N LEU A 542 -1.49 7.61 -29.42
CA LEU A 542 -2.09 8.63 -28.59
C LEU A 542 -1.46 8.59 -27.19
N CYS A 543 -0.96 9.73 -26.72
CA CYS A 543 -0.27 9.84 -25.45
C CYS A 543 -0.91 10.93 -24.57
N ILE A 544 -0.95 10.67 -23.27
CA ILE A 544 -1.41 11.62 -22.26
C ILE A 544 -0.30 11.76 -21.23
N TYR A 545 0.15 12.99 -21.02
CA TYR A 545 1.13 13.36 -20.01
C TYR A 545 0.46 14.24 -18.95
N GLN A 546 0.87 14.07 -17.71
CA GLN A 546 0.44 14.92 -16.60
C GLN A 546 1.70 15.41 -15.90
N ASP A 547 1.85 16.72 -15.76
CA ASP A 547 3.05 17.34 -15.21
C ASP A 547 4.34 16.80 -15.89
N SER A 548 4.28 16.66 -17.23
CA SER A 548 5.34 16.12 -18.10
C SER A 548 5.69 14.63 -17.93
N ILE A 549 4.90 13.88 -17.15
CA ILE A 549 5.06 12.44 -16.94
C ILE A 549 4.06 11.68 -17.82
N LEU A 550 4.50 10.70 -18.60
CA LEU A 550 3.61 9.87 -19.41
C LEU A 550 2.67 9.05 -18.50
N ILE A 551 1.36 9.27 -18.63
CA ILE A 551 0.31 8.60 -17.84
C ILE A 551 -0.37 7.50 -18.65
N SER A 552 -0.54 7.69 -19.95
CA SER A 552 -1.22 6.72 -20.81
C SER A 552 -0.70 6.81 -22.24
N LYS A 553 -0.55 5.65 -22.87
CA LYS A 553 -0.22 5.46 -24.27
C LYS A 553 -1.21 4.47 -24.88
N LYS A 554 -1.73 4.75 -26.07
CA LYS A 554 -2.59 3.87 -26.87
C LYS A 554 -2.08 3.87 -28.30
N ASP A 555 -1.93 2.70 -28.91
CA ASP A 555 -1.61 2.61 -30.33
C ASP A 555 -2.84 2.96 -31.18
N ILE A 556 -2.60 3.64 -32.31
CA ILE A 556 -3.58 3.97 -33.35
C ILE A 556 -3.61 2.79 -34.31
N ALA A 557 -4.73 2.09 -34.37
CA ALA A 557 -4.80 0.83 -35.10
C ALA A 557 -5.18 1.04 -36.57
N LYS A 558 -6.09 1.98 -36.84
CA LYS A 558 -6.81 2.03 -38.13
C LYS A 558 -6.69 3.32 -38.90
N LEU A 559 -6.61 4.46 -38.21
CA LEU A 559 -6.72 5.77 -38.85
C LEU A 559 -5.34 6.35 -39.19
N GLU A 560 -5.18 6.82 -40.42
CA GLU A 560 -3.95 7.49 -40.89
C GLU A 560 -4.02 9.01 -40.81
N THR A 561 -5.24 9.56 -40.81
CA THR A 561 -5.51 11.00 -40.69
C THR A 561 -6.84 11.22 -39.97
N ALA A 562 -7.06 12.43 -39.45
CA ALA A 562 -8.37 12.83 -38.93
C ALA A 562 -9.18 13.59 -39.99
N PHE A 563 -10.49 13.67 -39.77
CA PHE A 563 -11.43 14.33 -40.66
C PHE A 563 -11.20 15.84 -40.69
N LYS A 564 -11.03 16.41 -41.88
CA LYS A 564 -10.91 17.86 -42.05
C LYS A 564 -12.29 18.52 -41.99
N GLY A 565 -12.58 19.21 -40.89
CA GLY A 565 -13.86 19.87 -40.67
C GLY A 565 -13.76 21.39 -40.71
N ASN A 566 -14.89 22.04 -41.02
CA ASN A 566 -15.03 23.51 -40.93
C ASN A 566 -15.62 23.96 -39.57
N SER A 567 -15.68 23.06 -38.58
CA SER A 567 -16.21 23.39 -37.26
C SER A 567 -15.33 24.40 -36.53
N LYS A 568 -15.97 25.30 -35.77
CA LYS A 568 -15.28 26.14 -34.80
C LYS A 568 -14.62 25.26 -33.71
N LEU A 569 -13.52 25.75 -33.15
CA LEU A 569 -12.89 25.14 -31.99
C LEU A 569 -13.71 25.51 -30.74
N SER A 570 -14.20 24.50 -30.03
CA SER A 570 -15.00 24.63 -28.81
C SER A 570 -14.13 24.43 -27.58
N LEU A 571 -14.18 25.36 -26.63
CA LEU A 571 -13.43 25.33 -25.37
C LEU A 571 -14.38 25.31 -24.16
N PHE A 572 -14.09 24.41 -23.23
CA PHE A 572 -14.71 24.29 -21.90
C PHE A 572 -16.24 24.14 -21.89
N GLY A 573 -16.81 23.69 -23.00
CA GLY A 573 -18.24 23.43 -23.12
C GLY A 573 -18.73 23.60 -24.54
N ASN A 574 -20.06 23.69 -24.64
CA ASN A 574 -20.86 24.10 -25.79
C ASN A 574 -22.19 24.68 -25.28
N SER A 575 -23.12 24.98 -26.19
CA SER A 575 -24.45 25.52 -25.86
C SER A 575 -25.29 24.62 -24.95
N ASN A 576 -24.99 23.32 -24.87
CA ASN A 576 -25.81 22.37 -24.11
C ASN A 576 -25.17 21.98 -22.78
N SER A 577 -23.88 22.24 -22.59
CA SER A 577 -23.16 21.87 -21.38
C SER A 577 -21.87 22.68 -21.24
N THR A 578 -21.61 23.18 -20.03
CA THR A 578 -20.39 23.93 -19.71
C THR A 578 -19.63 23.23 -18.61
N LEU A 579 -18.30 23.35 -18.62
CA LEU A 579 -17.49 22.89 -17.51
C LEU A 579 -17.40 23.98 -16.44
N ASP A 580 -17.27 23.55 -15.18
CA ASP A 580 -16.94 24.41 -14.06
C ASP A 580 -15.43 24.29 -13.75
N VAL A 581 -14.63 25.11 -14.44
CA VAL A 581 -13.16 25.05 -14.36
C VAL A 581 -12.54 26.43 -14.33
N GLU A 582 -11.35 26.50 -13.78
CA GLU A 582 -10.45 27.62 -13.94
C GLU A 582 -9.28 27.23 -14.83
N VAL A 583 -8.89 28.11 -15.76
CA VAL A 583 -7.86 27.82 -16.75
C VAL A 583 -6.75 28.84 -16.63
N LYS A 584 -5.50 28.40 -16.70
CA LYS A 584 -4.34 29.30 -16.64
C LYS A 584 -3.76 29.55 -18.02
N TYR A 585 -3.59 28.48 -18.79
CA TYR A 585 -3.15 28.57 -20.18
C TYR A 585 -3.64 27.38 -20.99
N LEU A 586 -3.69 27.57 -22.31
CA LEU A 586 -3.96 26.54 -23.30
C LEU A 586 -3.07 26.81 -24.53
N GLN A 587 -2.38 25.77 -25.00
CA GLN A 587 -1.50 25.84 -26.16
C GLN A 587 -1.79 24.68 -27.12
N LEU A 588 -1.77 24.99 -28.42
CA LEU A 588 -1.97 24.03 -29.51
C LEU A 588 -0.78 24.04 -30.46
N TYR A 589 -0.26 22.86 -30.77
CA TYR A 589 0.85 22.66 -31.70
C TYR A 589 0.44 21.69 -32.82
N ASP A 590 0.84 21.96 -34.05
CA ASP A 590 0.61 21.10 -35.22
C ASP A 590 1.66 19.98 -35.39
N LYS A 591 2.34 19.61 -34.30
CA LYS A 591 3.31 18.52 -34.25
C LYS A 591 3.10 17.68 -32.98
N ALA A 592 3.59 16.44 -33.01
CA ALA A 592 3.72 15.63 -31.81
C ALA A 592 4.98 16.05 -31.06
N MET A 593 4.83 16.50 -29.81
CA MET A 593 5.97 16.81 -28.94
C MET A 593 6.57 15.53 -28.39
N LEU A 594 7.90 15.43 -28.43
CA LEU A 594 8.65 14.33 -27.86
C LEU A 594 8.65 14.39 -26.31
N PRO A 595 8.81 13.25 -25.61
CA PRO A 595 8.79 13.22 -24.15
C PRO A 595 9.79 14.18 -23.47
N ASN A 596 10.94 14.45 -24.09
CA ASN A 596 11.96 15.37 -23.60
C ASN A 596 11.64 16.85 -23.88
N GLU A 597 10.74 17.15 -24.82
CA GLU A 597 10.31 18.52 -25.14
C GLU A 597 9.19 19.00 -24.22
N ILE A 598 8.33 18.09 -23.76
CA ILE A 598 7.15 18.42 -22.93
C ILE A 598 7.50 19.19 -21.64
N PRO A 599 8.56 18.87 -20.88
CA PRO A 599 8.97 19.67 -19.72
C PRO A 599 9.17 21.16 -20.04
N ASN A 600 9.66 21.48 -21.24
CA ASN A 600 10.08 22.84 -21.60
C ASN A 600 8.94 23.76 -22.04
N LEU A 601 7.76 23.21 -22.41
CA LEU A 601 6.64 24.06 -22.91
C LEU A 601 6.14 25.10 -21.87
N VAL A 602 6.46 24.93 -20.59
CA VAL A 602 6.08 25.87 -19.49
C VAL A 602 7.06 27.05 -19.36
N HIS A 603 8.36 26.78 -19.50
CA HIS A 603 9.40 27.78 -19.26
C HIS A 603 9.60 28.71 -20.45
N GLU A 604 9.16 28.24 -21.59
CA GLU A 604 9.40 28.84 -22.86
C GLU A 604 8.03 29.03 -23.51
N PHE A 605 7.42 30.20 -23.29
CA PHE A 605 6.56 30.84 -24.29
C PHE A 605 7.41 31.18 -25.53
N VAL A 606 8.24 30.24 -25.97
CA VAL A 606 9.19 30.37 -27.04
C VAL A 606 8.40 30.39 -28.32
N ARG A 607 8.91 31.22 -29.22
CA ARG A 607 8.49 31.34 -30.61
C ARG A 607 8.80 30.03 -31.33
N ASP A 608 8.15 28.95 -30.95
CA ASP A 608 8.14 27.73 -31.75
C ASP A 608 7.14 27.95 -32.88
N ASN A 609 7.64 27.83 -34.11
CA ASN A 609 6.84 27.95 -35.33
C ASN A 609 5.72 26.89 -35.41
N ALA A 610 5.82 25.83 -34.61
CA ALA A 610 4.81 24.80 -34.47
C ALA A 610 3.64 25.22 -33.55
N CYS A 611 3.80 26.22 -32.67
CA CYS A 611 2.70 26.70 -31.83
C CYS A 611 1.70 27.49 -32.69
N LYS A 612 0.49 26.97 -32.85
CA LYS A 612 -0.56 27.56 -33.68
C LYS A 612 -1.52 28.45 -32.92
N ALA A 613 -1.75 28.13 -31.65
CA ALA A 613 -2.54 28.97 -30.77
C ALA A 613 -2.02 28.87 -29.34
N SER A 614 -2.07 29.99 -28.63
CA SER A 614 -1.68 30.11 -27.24
C SER A 614 -2.57 31.15 -26.56
N TRP A 615 -3.28 30.72 -25.53
CA TRP A 615 -4.10 31.58 -24.69
C TRP A 615 -3.56 31.56 -23.27
N VAL A 616 -3.39 32.73 -22.67
CA VAL A 616 -3.07 32.89 -21.26
C VAL A 616 -4.24 33.58 -20.59
N PHE A 617 -4.76 32.93 -19.57
CA PHE A 617 -5.95 33.31 -18.85
C PHE A 617 -5.55 33.93 -17.52
N TYR A 618 -5.98 35.16 -17.30
CA TYR A 618 -5.88 35.89 -16.04
C TYR A 618 -7.29 35.98 -15.43
N GLU A 619 -7.41 36.41 -14.16
CA GLU A 619 -8.70 36.39 -13.44
C GLU A 619 -9.83 37.05 -14.21
N ASP A 620 -9.57 38.25 -14.73
CA ASP A 620 -10.60 39.09 -15.35
C ASP A 620 -10.39 39.27 -16.86
N THR A 621 -9.26 38.81 -17.41
CA THR A 621 -8.89 39.06 -18.80
C THR A 621 -8.26 37.83 -19.45
N ILE A 622 -8.56 37.66 -20.74
CA ILE A 622 -7.89 36.68 -21.58
C ILE A 622 -6.87 37.43 -22.42
N HIS A 623 -5.59 37.30 -22.10
CA HIS A 623 -4.55 37.90 -22.93
C HIS A 623 -4.21 36.92 -24.05
N LYS A 624 -4.46 37.39 -25.26
CA LYS A 624 -3.94 36.77 -26.48
C LYS A 624 -2.46 37.12 -26.60
N ARG A 625 -1.59 36.11 -26.63
CA ARG A 625 -0.19 36.31 -27.02
C ARG A 625 -0.07 35.91 -28.48
N ASP A 626 -0.06 36.91 -29.35
CA ASP A 626 0.02 36.72 -30.78
C ASP A 626 1.48 36.58 -31.18
N PHE A 627 1.88 35.38 -31.61
CA PHE A 627 3.23 35.18 -32.14
C PHE A 627 3.32 35.51 -33.64
N ARG A 628 2.18 35.68 -34.35
CA ARG A 628 2.15 35.89 -35.82
C ARG A 628 0.96 36.71 -36.39
N ASN A 629 0.28 37.56 -35.63
CA ASN A 629 -0.95 38.26 -36.07
C ASN A 629 -2.10 37.32 -36.50
N GLN A 630 -2.18 36.10 -35.97
CA GLN A 630 -3.12 35.07 -36.43
C GLN A 630 -3.83 34.28 -35.32
N SER A 631 -3.66 34.58 -34.02
CA SER A 631 -4.49 33.86 -33.05
C SER A 631 -5.95 34.32 -33.20
N PRO A 632 -6.91 33.42 -33.45
CA PRO A 632 -8.31 33.78 -33.64
C PRO A 632 -8.90 34.43 -32.38
N TYR A 633 -9.89 35.30 -32.58
CA TYR A 633 -10.64 35.89 -31.48
C TYR A 633 -11.41 34.79 -30.74
N LEU A 634 -11.43 34.88 -29.40
CA LEU A 634 -12.11 33.93 -28.54
C LEU A 634 -13.43 34.55 -28.11
N GLU A 635 -14.53 34.07 -28.69
CA GLU A 635 -15.89 34.50 -28.35
C GLU A 635 -16.34 33.71 -27.12
N ILE A 636 -16.53 34.39 -25.98
CA ILE A 636 -17.06 33.78 -24.76
C ILE A 636 -18.58 33.92 -24.76
N PHE A 637 -19.25 32.80 -24.56
CA PHE A 637 -20.71 32.74 -24.44
C PHE A 637 -21.06 32.34 -23.00
N SER A 638 -22.10 32.96 -22.45
CA SER A 638 -22.73 32.50 -21.21
C SER A 638 -23.92 31.61 -21.55
N ASN A 639 -24.01 30.45 -20.89
CA ASN A 639 -25.23 29.67 -20.89
C ASN A 639 -26.12 30.22 -19.77
N GLU A 640 -27.14 30.98 -20.13
CA GLU A 640 -28.28 31.21 -19.26
C GLU A 640 -29.15 29.95 -19.34
N LEU A 641 -28.81 28.94 -18.53
CA LEU A 641 -29.62 27.74 -18.33
C LEU A 641 -30.60 27.94 -17.18
#